data_AF-A0A8K9XZ42-F1
#
_entry.id   AF-A0A8K9XZ42-F1
#
_cell.length_a   1.000
_cell.length_b   1.000
_cell.length_c   1.000
_cell.angle_alpha   90.00
_cell.angle_beta   90.00
_cell.angle_gamma   90.00
#
_symmetry.space_group_name_H-M   'P 1'
#
loop_
_entity.id
_entity.type
_entity.pdbx_description
1 polymer ?
#
loop_
_entity_poly.entity_id
_entity_poly.type
_entity_poly.pdbx_seq_one_letter_code
_entity_poly.pdbx_strand_id
1 'polypeptide(L)'
;MPLKRQDTERALQVIEASQMGDEGFKNRAEQLLNIFQSDLFQALLDIQEFYELTVFENQNSDQANTPGLKYRYQDEETPSLDHSPAHMTSRRSGEFNQSQLDGYTHLAPITVHTHTHTRYTHTGNSGLGFSIAGGTDNPHVGDDPSIFITKIIPGGAAAQDGRLRVNDSVILVNDVDVREVTHSLAVEALKEAGPVVRLYVLRRKPPMETVTQLKLIKGPKGLGFSIAGGLGNQHVPGDNSIYVTKIIEGGAACKDGHLQIGDKILAVNQVCLEDVMHEDAVSALKNTAEVVYLRVAKPSHLYTPDQYSPPDLTCTYTPLHSVRDYPQSSLPPPSPRRYSPIPHGMMGEDDIPSREARRVCIHRGSTGLGFNIVGGEDGEGIFISFILAGGPADLSGELRKGDQIISVNGVDLRHATHEQAAAALKNAGQTVTIIAQYRPEEYSRFEAKIHDLREQMMNSSMSSGTLRANRTFYVRALFDYDKTADCGLLSQALGFNFGEVLHVTDCSDEEWWTARRLGQQGQLEELGYIPSKHRGTRPNFPDKFGSCVPHTTRPQREYEVDGRDYHFVSSREQMEKDIQSHHFIEAGQYNSHLYGTSVQSVRMVAEQMGKHCILDVSANAVRRLQAAQLHPIAVFIRPRSLENILDLNKRLTEDQARKALDRAVKLEQDFIECFSAIVEGESFEEVYHMVKTVIEEQSGPYIWIQSRERL
;
A
#
# COMPACT_ATOMS: atom_id res chain seq x y z
N MET A 1 -14.10 -26.95 7.28
CA MET A 1 -14.36 -26.19 6.04
C MET A 1 -15.20 -24.99 6.42
N PRO A 2 -14.80 -23.75 6.09
CA PRO A 2 -15.67 -22.60 6.30
C PRO A 2 -16.87 -22.67 5.34
N LEU A 3 -18.07 -22.34 5.83
CA LEU A 3 -19.29 -22.29 5.02
C LEU A 3 -19.23 -21.08 4.07
N LYS A 4 -19.47 -21.29 2.78
CA LYS A 4 -19.50 -20.23 1.77
C LYS A 4 -20.93 -19.72 1.55
N ARG A 5 -21.05 -18.45 1.13
CA ARG A 5 -22.34 -17.81 0.80
C ARG A 5 -23.13 -18.61 -0.24
N GLN A 6 -22.46 -19.06 -1.30
CA GLN A 6 -23.06 -19.91 -2.34
C GLN A 6 -23.56 -21.27 -1.81
N ASP A 7 -22.87 -21.88 -0.85
CA ASP A 7 -23.30 -23.15 -0.25
C ASP A 7 -24.51 -22.95 0.67
N THR A 8 -24.57 -21.80 1.35
CA THR A 8 -25.72 -21.39 2.17
C THR A 8 -26.95 -21.09 1.30
N GLU A 9 -26.78 -20.39 0.17
CA GLU A 9 -27.86 -20.11 -0.78
C GLU A 9 -28.41 -21.40 -1.42
N ARG A 10 -27.55 -22.35 -1.77
CA ARG A 10 -27.98 -23.69 -2.24
C ARG A 10 -28.73 -24.46 -1.16
N ALA A 11 -28.26 -24.40 0.09
CA ALA A 11 -28.95 -25.04 1.21
C ALA A 11 -30.34 -24.42 1.45
N LEU A 12 -30.47 -23.10 1.34
CA LEU A 12 -31.74 -22.38 1.42
C LEU A 12 -32.71 -22.82 0.31
N GLN A 13 -32.26 -22.89 -0.93
CA GLN A 13 -33.07 -23.35 -2.06
C GLN A 13 -33.54 -24.81 -1.89
N VAL A 14 -32.68 -25.69 -1.37
CA VAL A 14 -33.04 -27.09 -1.10
C VAL A 14 -34.04 -27.21 0.05
N ILE A 15 -33.88 -26.42 1.11
CA ILE A 15 -34.79 -26.40 2.27
C ILE A 15 -36.17 -25.86 1.86
N GLU A 16 -36.22 -24.78 1.06
CA GLU A 16 -37.46 -24.22 0.52
C GLU A 16 -38.16 -25.17 -0.47
N ALA A 17 -37.41 -25.90 -1.29
CA ALA A 17 -37.97 -26.89 -2.22
C ALA A 17 -38.46 -28.18 -1.51
N SER A 18 -37.96 -28.47 -0.32
CA SER A 18 -38.24 -29.71 0.43
C SER A 18 -39.47 -29.64 1.35
N GLN A 19 -40.36 -28.65 1.18
CA GLN A 19 -41.57 -28.45 2.00
C GLN A 19 -42.62 -29.59 1.94
N MET A 20 -42.28 -30.77 1.40
CA MET A 20 -43.12 -31.97 1.29
C MET A 20 -42.73 -33.06 2.32
N GLY A 21 -42.40 -32.71 3.57
CA GLY A 21 -41.97 -33.65 4.62
C GLY A 21 -42.73 -33.52 5.96
N ASP A 22 -42.55 -34.52 6.84
CA ASP A 22 -43.17 -34.67 8.16
C ASP A 22 -43.00 -33.43 9.08
N GLU A 23 -43.97 -33.17 9.98
CA GLU A 23 -44.07 -31.97 10.83
C GLU A 23 -42.81 -31.68 11.66
N GLY A 24 -42.10 -32.75 12.09
CA GLY A 24 -40.84 -32.62 12.82
C GLY A 24 -39.66 -32.14 11.96
N PHE A 25 -39.69 -32.40 10.65
CA PHE A 25 -38.70 -31.90 9.70
C PHE A 25 -38.97 -30.44 9.35
N LYS A 26 -40.24 -30.05 9.19
CA LYS A 26 -40.65 -28.66 8.93
C LYS A 26 -40.19 -27.70 10.03
N ASN A 27 -40.40 -28.06 11.30
CA ASN A 27 -39.98 -27.23 12.43
C ASN A 27 -38.46 -27.04 12.50
N ARG A 28 -37.66 -28.07 12.16
CA ARG A 28 -36.19 -27.95 12.14
C ARG A 28 -35.70 -27.17 10.92
N ALA A 29 -36.37 -27.33 9.79
CA ALA A 29 -36.11 -26.57 8.57
C ALA A 29 -36.38 -25.07 8.79
N GLU A 30 -37.49 -24.71 9.43
CA GLU A 30 -37.81 -23.31 9.78
C GLU A 30 -36.81 -22.70 10.77
N GLN A 31 -36.36 -23.46 11.78
CA GLN A 31 -35.31 -22.98 12.69
C GLN A 31 -33.99 -22.71 11.97
N LEU A 32 -33.59 -23.59 11.05
CA LEU A 32 -32.40 -23.39 10.22
C LEU A 32 -32.57 -22.21 9.25
N LEU A 33 -33.77 -22.03 8.69
CA LEU A 33 -34.10 -20.90 7.81
C LEU A 33 -33.93 -19.57 8.57
N ASN A 34 -34.48 -19.49 9.79
CA ASN A 34 -34.36 -18.31 10.64
C ASN A 34 -32.92 -18.01 11.06
N ILE A 35 -32.09 -19.04 11.27
CA ILE A 35 -30.66 -18.84 11.54
C ILE A 35 -29.96 -18.30 10.31
N PHE A 36 -30.16 -18.90 9.13
CA PHE A 36 -29.51 -18.46 7.88
C PHE A 36 -29.97 -17.09 7.41
N GLN A 37 -31.20 -16.69 7.70
CA GLN A 37 -31.73 -15.36 7.39
C GLN A 37 -31.47 -14.32 8.49
N SER A 38 -30.89 -14.71 9.63
CA SER A 38 -30.61 -13.76 10.72
C SER A 38 -29.51 -12.77 10.34
N ASP A 39 -29.66 -11.53 10.80
CA ASP A 39 -28.67 -10.46 10.61
C ASP A 39 -27.28 -10.86 11.13
N LEU A 40 -27.23 -11.63 12.23
CA LEU A 40 -25.97 -12.13 12.78
C LEU A 40 -25.30 -13.13 11.85
N PHE A 41 -26.05 -14.05 11.25
CA PHE A 41 -25.48 -15.05 10.34
C PHE A 41 -25.08 -14.42 9.00
N GLN A 42 -25.87 -13.47 8.47
CA GLN A 42 -25.52 -12.70 7.28
C GLN A 42 -24.28 -11.84 7.53
N ALA A 43 -24.18 -11.17 8.68
CA ALA A 43 -22.97 -10.43 9.06
C ALA A 43 -21.76 -11.36 9.22
N LEU A 44 -21.92 -12.58 9.73
CA LEU A 44 -20.84 -13.56 9.81
C LEU A 44 -20.41 -14.06 8.42
N LEU A 45 -21.34 -14.23 7.48
CA LEU A 45 -21.02 -14.54 6.08
C LEU A 45 -20.32 -13.37 5.39
N ASP A 46 -20.77 -12.13 5.60
CA ASP A 46 -20.15 -10.93 5.06
C ASP A 46 -18.74 -10.71 5.65
N ILE A 47 -18.55 -10.99 6.95
CA ILE A 47 -17.24 -10.97 7.60
C ILE A 47 -16.36 -12.10 7.05
N GLN A 48 -16.89 -13.31 6.85
CA GLN A 48 -16.14 -14.42 6.27
C GLN A 48 -15.77 -14.15 4.81
N GLU A 49 -16.66 -13.53 4.02
CA GLU A 49 -16.41 -13.13 2.63
C GLU A 49 -15.41 -11.97 2.57
N PHE A 50 -15.52 -10.98 3.46
CA PHE A 50 -14.50 -9.94 3.64
C PHE A 50 -13.16 -10.53 4.08
N TYR A 51 -13.16 -11.52 4.99
CA TYR A 51 -11.95 -12.20 5.43
C TYR A 51 -11.36 -13.05 4.30
N GLU A 52 -12.16 -13.76 3.52
CA GLU A 52 -11.70 -14.51 2.36
C GLU A 52 -11.21 -13.57 1.26
N LEU A 53 -11.82 -12.41 1.02
CA LEU A 53 -11.34 -11.41 0.05
C LEU A 53 -10.07 -10.70 0.53
N THR A 54 -9.98 -10.34 1.81
CA THR A 54 -8.79 -9.69 2.40
C THR A 54 -7.64 -10.69 2.58
N VAL A 55 -7.95 -11.96 2.85
CA VAL A 55 -6.98 -13.06 2.90
C VAL A 55 -6.62 -13.51 1.49
N PHE A 56 -7.51 -13.52 0.49
CA PHE A 56 -7.15 -13.75 -0.93
C PHE A 56 -6.37 -12.56 -1.51
N GLU A 57 -6.63 -11.32 -1.11
CA GLU A 57 -5.80 -10.16 -1.47
C GLU A 57 -4.41 -10.26 -0.82
N ASN A 58 -4.30 -10.80 0.39
CA ASN A 58 -3.01 -11.07 1.05
C ASN A 58 -2.36 -12.42 0.65
N GLN A 59 -3.10 -13.38 0.08
CA GLN A 59 -2.61 -14.69 -0.37
C GLN A 59 -2.27 -14.70 -1.88
N ASN A 60 -2.95 -13.90 -2.71
CA ASN A 60 -2.53 -13.64 -4.09
C ASN A 60 -1.29 -12.75 -4.19
N SER A 61 -0.88 -12.11 -3.09
CA SER A 61 0.45 -11.52 -2.96
C SER A 61 1.54 -12.51 -2.55
N ASP A 62 1.23 -13.75 -2.10
CA ASP A 62 2.28 -14.63 -1.54
C ASP A 62 2.01 -16.16 -1.63
N GLN A 63 1.35 -16.69 -2.67
CA GLN A 63 1.40 -18.13 -2.97
C GLN A 63 1.67 -18.47 -4.44
N ALA A 64 2.96 -18.58 -4.78
CA ALA A 64 3.47 -19.62 -5.68
C ALA A 64 4.94 -19.98 -5.33
N ASN A 65 5.06 -20.98 -4.44
CA ASN A 65 5.99 -22.12 -4.47
C ASN A 65 7.52 -21.91 -4.24
N THR A 66 8.05 -22.24 -3.05
CA THR A 66 8.57 -23.56 -2.55
C THR A 66 10.04 -23.83 -2.97
N PRO A 67 10.69 -24.96 -2.64
CA PRO A 67 10.94 -25.70 -1.38
C PRO A 67 12.46 -25.77 -1.08
N GLY A 68 12.89 -26.31 0.07
CA GLY A 68 14.34 -26.54 0.27
C GLY A 68 14.78 -27.17 1.59
N LEU A 69 14.51 -28.45 1.76
CA LEU A 69 15.04 -29.31 2.81
C LEU A 69 16.58 -29.42 2.77
N LYS A 70 17.16 -29.32 3.98
CA LYS A 70 18.28 -30.08 4.57
C LYS A 70 19.13 -30.94 3.62
N TYR A 71 20.46 -30.79 3.70
CA TYR A 71 21.34 -31.97 3.78
C TYR A 71 22.58 -31.72 4.66
N ARG A 72 22.99 -32.84 5.24
CA ARG A 72 23.90 -33.12 6.35
C ARG A 72 25.29 -33.47 5.80
N TYR A 73 26.35 -33.12 6.54
CA TYR A 73 27.74 -33.53 6.27
C TYR A 73 28.07 -34.94 6.78
N GLN A 74 29.19 -35.49 6.25
CA GLN A 74 30.01 -36.68 6.59
C GLN A 74 29.95 -37.77 5.51
N ASP A 75 31.05 -38.35 4.97
CA ASP A 75 32.51 -38.30 5.23
C ASP A 75 33.27 -38.77 3.95
N GLU A 76 34.57 -38.46 3.88
CA GLU A 76 35.75 -39.23 3.36
C GLU A 76 35.53 -40.24 2.19
N GLU A 77 36.30 -40.31 1.08
CA GLU A 77 37.75 -40.56 0.97
C GLU A 77 38.17 -40.54 -0.54
N THR A 78 39.47 -40.44 -0.80
CA THR A 78 40.28 -40.16 -2.03
C THR A 78 40.24 -41.19 -3.24
N PRO A 79 41.16 -41.17 -4.24
CA PRO A 79 41.15 -40.45 -5.54
C PRO A 79 41.32 -41.40 -6.80
N SER A 80 41.24 -41.01 -8.08
CA SER A 80 42.31 -40.44 -8.95
C SER A 80 42.19 -40.94 -10.42
N LEU A 81 42.71 -40.15 -11.40
CA LEU A 81 43.25 -40.52 -12.75
C LEU A 81 42.22 -40.98 -13.83
N ASP A 82 42.31 -40.73 -15.14
CA ASP A 82 43.19 -39.96 -16.05
C ASP A 82 42.54 -39.95 -17.46
N HIS A 83 43.05 -39.10 -18.35
CA HIS A 83 43.04 -39.23 -19.83
C HIS A 83 41.77 -38.98 -20.71
N SER A 84 41.90 -37.98 -21.59
CA SER A 84 41.29 -37.88 -22.95
C SER A 84 42.02 -38.83 -23.94
N PRO A 85 41.72 -38.98 -25.27
CA PRO A 85 40.79 -38.23 -26.16
C PRO A 85 40.06 -39.02 -27.30
N ALA A 86 39.21 -38.28 -28.05
CA ALA A 86 38.96 -38.35 -29.52
C ALA A 86 38.08 -39.42 -30.24
N HIS A 87 37.19 -38.84 -31.10
CA HIS A 87 36.77 -39.21 -32.49
C HIS A 87 35.56 -40.15 -32.81
N MET A 88 34.61 -39.53 -33.58
CA MET A 88 33.74 -40.01 -34.68
C MET A 88 32.63 -41.05 -34.36
N THR A 89 31.35 -40.78 -34.65
CA THR A 89 30.78 -40.76 -36.02
C THR A 89 29.36 -40.17 -36.05
N SER A 90 29.01 -39.64 -37.23
CA SER A 90 27.74 -39.03 -37.63
C SER A 90 26.58 -40.03 -37.76
N ARG A 91 25.34 -39.60 -37.41
CA ARG A 91 24.13 -39.87 -38.21
C ARG A 91 23.11 -38.73 -38.09
N ARG A 92 22.80 -38.10 -39.23
CA ARG A 92 21.71 -37.14 -39.47
C ARG A 92 20.36 -37.85 -39.64
N SER A 93 19.29 -37.21 -39.18
CA SER A 93 17.98 -36.99 -39.87
C SER A 93 16.97 -36.48 -38.81
N GLY A 94 16.09 -35.51 -39.04
CA GLY A 94 15.80 -34.71 -40.22
C GLY A 94 15.19 -33.37 -39.82
N GLU A 95 15.36 -32.38 -40.69
CA GLU A 95 14.76 -31.05 -40.64
C GLU A 95 13.27 -31.14 -40.98
N PHE A 96 12.42 -30.43 -40.22
CA PHE A 96 11.03 -30.16 -40.62
C PHE A 96 10.89 -28.66 -40.93
N ASN A 97 10.28 -28.39 -42.08
CA ASN A 97 10.28 -27.13 -42.79
C ASN A 97 9.39 -26.05 -42.16
N GLN A 98 9.90 -24.84 -42.29
CA GLN A 98 9.35 -23.56 -41.90
C GLN A 98 8.39 -23.05 -43.00
N SER A 99 7.17 -23.59 -43.08
CA SER A 99 6.15 -23.08 -44.01
C SER A 99 4.74 -23.59 -43.67
N GLN A 100 4.14 -23.10 -42.58
CA GLN A 100 2.68 -23.18 -42.36
C GLN A 100 2.30 -22.29 -41.16
N LEU A 101 2.21 -20.98 -41.40
CA LEU A 101 1.50 -20.04 -40.51
C LEU A 101 1.27 -18.69 -41.21
N ASP A 102 0.92 -18.72 -42.50
CA ASP A 102 0.33 -17.57 -43.19
C ASP A 102 -1.14 -17.91 -43.43
N GLY A 103 -2.04 -17.25 -42.70
CA GLY A 103 -3.46 -17.48 -42.93
C GLY A 103 -4.45 -16.87 -41.95
N TYR A 104 -4.24 -15.67 -41.41
CA TYR A 104 -5.33 -14.78 -40.97
C TYR A 104 -4.89 -13.32 -41.08
N THR A 105 -5.28 -12.66 -42.16
CA THR A 105 -5.21 -11.21 -42.32
C THR A 105 -6.62 -10.64 -42.18
N HIS A 106 -6.84 -9.82 -41.15
CA HIS A 106 -7.74 -8.66 -41.27
C HIS A 106 -7.24 -7.50 -40.39
N LEU A 107 -6.47 -6.61 -41.04
CA LEU A 107 -6.25 -5.17 -40.82
C LEU A 107 -6.12 -4.60 -39.38
N ALA A 108 -4.88 -4.37 -38.95
CA ALA A 108 -4.39 -3.26 -38.09
C ALA A 108 -2.85 -3.13 -38.29
N PRO A 109 -2.20 -1.98 -38.01
CA PRO A 109 -0.91 -1.65 -38.62
C PRO A 109 0.25 -2.50 -38.10
N ILE A 110 1.17 -2.80 -39.00
CA ILE A 110 2.27 -3.77 -38.86
C ILE A 110 3.14 -3.44 -37.63
N THR A 111 2.95 -4.21 -36.55
CA THR A 111 3.93 -4.31 -35.46
C THR A 111 4.96 -5.36 -35.87
N VAL A 112 6.22 -4.96 -36.01
CA VAL A 112 7.29 -5.90 -36.38
C VAL A 112 7.59 -6.79 -35.20
N HIS A 113 7.07 -8.02 -35.22
CA HIS A 113 7.32 -9.01 -34.19
C HIS A 113 8.65 -9.75 -34.43
N THR A 114 9.45 -9.92 -33.38
CA THR A 114 10.64 -10.81 -33.42
C THR A 114 10.30 -12.14 -32.76
N HIS A 115 10.43 -13.22 -33.52
CA HIS A 115 10.31 -14.58 -33.02
C HIS A 115 11.64 -15.00 -32.39
N THR A 116 11.62 -15.39 -31.12
CA THR A 116 12.83 -15.86 -30.43
C THR A 116 12.66 -17.33 -30.07
N HIS A 117 13.59 -18.18 -30.50
CA HIS A 117 13.61 -19.60 -30.18
C HIS A 117 14.60 -19.86 -29.04
N THR A 118 14.13 -20.46 -27.94
CA THR A 118 14.97 -20.77 -26.79
C THR A 118 14.77 -22.20 -26.33
N ARG A 119 15.87 -22.87 -26.01
CA ARG A 119 15.89 -24.26 -25.52
C ARG A 119 16.49 -24.25 -24.12
N TYR A 120 15.71 -24.70 -23.14
CA TYR A 120 16.09 -24.82 -21.75
C TYR A 120 16.30 -26.28 -21.40
N THR A 121 17.33 -26.56 -20.60
CA THR A 121 17.57 -27.87 -19.99
C THR A 121 17.61 -27.65 -18.49
N HIS A 122 16.73 -28.30 -17.73
CA HIS A 122 16.77 -28.25 -16.28
C HIS A 122 17.17 -29.63 -15.74
N THR A 123 17.97 -29.64 -14.67
CA THR A 123 18.37 -30.86 -13.96
C THR A 123 17.85 -30.76 -12.53
N GLY A 124 16.92 -31.65 -12.14
CA GLY A 124 16.35 -31.70 -10.78
C GLY A 124 15.10 -30.83 -10.55
N ASN A 125 14.69 -30.71 -9.27
CA ASN A 125 13.43 -30.11 -8.80
C ASN A 125 13.35 -28.56 -8.84
N SER A 126 14.27 -27.86 -9.53
CA SER A 126 14.42 -26.39 -9.43
C SER A 126 13.49 -25.57 -10.36
N GLY A 127 12.60 -26.21 -11.13
CA GLY A 127 11.68 -25.54 -12.05
C GLY A 127 12.38 -24.79 -13.21
N LEU A 128 11.60 -24.09 -14.05
CA LEU A 128 12.11 -23.39 -15.25
C LEU A 128 12.65 -21.98 -14.98
N GLY A 129 12.42 -21.43 -13.79
CA GLY A 129 12.97 -20.14 -13.37
C GLY A 129 12.28 -18.90 -13.95
N PHE A 130 11.01 -18.99 -14.35
CA PHE A 130 10.18 -17.85 -14.76
C PHE A 130 8.70 -18.06 -14.37
N SER A 131 7.93 -16.97 -14.35
CA SER A 131 6.47 -16.97 -14.09
C SER A 131 5.71 -16.55 -15.34
N ILE A 132 4.48 -17.09 -15.48
CA ILE A 132 3.56 -16.73 -16.56
C ILE A 132 2.25 -16.16 -16.02
N ALA A 133 1.58 -15.31 -16.80
CA ALA A 133 0.20 -14.86 -16.58
C ALA A 133 -0.51 -14.72 -17.92
N GLY A 134 -1.84 -14.62 -17.92
CA GLY A 134 -2.64 -14.56 -19.14
C GLY A 134 -3.33 -15.88 -19.44
N GLY A 135 -4.04 -15.92 -20.56
CA GLY A 135 -4.94 -17.01 -20.95
C GLY A 135 -6.32 -16.47 -21.29
N THR A 136 -7.10 -17.24 -22.04
CA THR A 136 -8.45 -16.85 -22.48
C THR A 136 -9.44 -16.66 -21.33
N ASP A 137 -9.18 -17.28 -20.18
CA ASP A 137 -9.96 -17.20 -18.94
C ASP A 137 -9.51 -16.07 -18.01
N ASN A 138 -8.26 -15.63 -18.12
CA ASN A 138 -7.70 -14.58 -17.29
C ASN A 138 -6.68 -13.72 -18.08
N PRO A 139 -7.15 -12.87 -19.00
CA PRO A 139 -6.29 -12.00 -19.79
C PRO A 139 -5.39 -11.11 -18.91
N HIS A 140 -4.09 -11.13 -19.16
CA HIS A 140 -3.14 -10.34 -18.36
C HIS A 140 -3.01 -8.89 -18.86
N VAL A 141 -3.24 -8.66 -20.15
CA VAL A 141 -3.06 -7.36 -20.81
C VAL A 141 -4.32 -7.02 -21.61
N GLY A 142 -5.23 -6.24 -21.02
CA GLY A 142 -6.50 -5.90 -21.67
C GLY A 142 -7.30 -7.16 -22.03
N ASP A 143 -7.78 -7.23 -23.27
CA ASP A 143 -8.48 -8.41 -23.81
C ASP A 143 -7.53 -9.38 -24.56
N ASP A 144 -6.20 -9.26 -24.41
CA ASP A 144 -5.22 -10.13 -25.07
C ASP A 144 -5.15 -11.51 -24.36
N PRO A 145 -5.53 -12.60 -25.04
CA PRO A 145 -5.57 -13.94 -24.46
C PRO A 145 -4.19 -14.59 -24.34
N SER A 146 -3.12 -13.95 -24.83
CA SER A 146 -1.77 -14.51 -24.86
C SER A 146 -1.23 -14.82 -23.46
N ILE A 147 -0.38 -15.83 -23.38
CA ILE A 147 0.41 -16.16 -22.18
C ILE A 147 1.67 -15.30 -22.15
N PHE A 148 1.87 -14.50 -21.11
CA PHE A 148 3.02 -13.60 -20.96
C PHE A 148 3.97 -14.07 -19.87
N ILE A 149 5.28 -13.89 -20.09
CA ILE A 149 6.29 -13.99 -19.03
C ILE A 149 6.17 -12.76 -18.12
N THR A 150 5.83 -12.96 -16.84
CA THR A 150 5.68 -11.86 -15.87
C THR A 150 6.90 -11.66 -14.99
N LYS A 151 7.71 -12.70 -14.82
CA LYS A 151 8.89 -12.66 -13.95
C LYS A 151 9.95 -13.63 -14.43
N ILE A 152 11.22 -13.24 -14.31
CA ILE A 152 12.37 -14.13 -14.43
C ILE A 152 13.00 -14.25 -13.05
N ILE A 153 13.21 -15.48 -12.57
CA ILE A 153 13.68 -15.75 -11.22
C ILE A 153 15.22 -15.69 -11.21
N PRO A 154 15.85 -14.76 -10.47
CA PRO A 154 17.30 -14.68 -10.37
C PRO A 154 17.92 -16.00 -9.92
N GLY A 155 18.97 -16.43 -10.60
CA GLY A 155 19.62 -17.73 -10.34
C GLY A 155 18.91 -18.96 -10.92
N GLY A 156 17.69 -18.82 -11.47
CA GLY A 156 16.97 -19.90 -12.14
C GLY A 156 17.42 -20.16 -13.59
N ALA A 157 16.96 -21.26 -14.20
CA ALA A 157 17.39 -21.69 -15.54
C ALA A 157 17.17 -20.64 -16.64
N ALA A 158 16.01 -19.96 -16.66
CA ALA A 158 15.74 -18.89 -17.61
C ALA A 158 16.62 -17.64 -17.40
N ALA A 159 16.98 -17.31 -16.15
CA ALA A 159 17.90 -16.20 -15.85
C ALA A 159 19.33 -16.52 -16.28
N GLN A 160 19.79 -17.76 -16.06
CA GLN A 160 21.11 -18.22 -16.48
C GLN A 160 21.26 -18.27 -18.00
N ASP A 161 20.19 -18.61 -18.72
CA ASP A 161 20.15 -18.59 -20.18
C ASP A 161 20.10 -17.15 -20.75
N GLY A 162 19.42 -16.23 -20.05
CA GLY A 162 19.45 -14.78 -20.32
C GLY A 162 18.73 -14.32 -21.60
N ARG A 163 18.10 -15.23 -22.36
CA ARG A 163 17.41 -14.87 -23.61
C ARG A 163 15.94 -14.50 -23.43
N LEU A 164 15.25 -15.11 -22.47
CA LEU A 164 13.86 -14.80 -22.11
C LEU A 164 13.78 -13.41 -21.47
N ARG A 165 12.70 -12.67 -21.70
CA ARG A 165 12.44 -11.38 -21.03
C ARG A 165 11.03 -11.33 -20.47
N VAL A 166 10.84 -10.49 -19.45
CA VAL A 166 9.50 -10.10 -19.01
C VAL A 166 8.75 -9.46 -20.19
N ASN A 167 7.45 -9.71 -20.29
CA ASN A 167 6.55 -9.34 -21.38
C ASN A 167 6.74 -10.09 -22.71
N ASP A 168 7.58 -11.12 -22.76
CA ASP A 168 7.57 -12.05 -23.89
C ASP A 168 6.25 -12.84 -23.88
N SER A 169 5.55 -12.91 -25.01
CA SER A 169 4.37 -13.77 -25.16
C SER A 169 4.81 -15.18 -25.56
N VAL A 170 4.42 -16.20 -24.82
CA VAL A 170 4.68 -17.60 -25.15
C VAL A 170 3.70 -18.05 -26.22
N ILE A 171 4.25 -18.51 -27.35
CA ILE A 171 3.47 -19.04 -28.49
C ILE A 171 3.43 -20.56 -28.43
N LEU A 172 4.58 -21.22 -28.25
CA LEU A 172 4.68 -22.68 -28.17
C LEU A 172 5.49 -23.10 -26.96
N VAL A 173 5.05 -24.18 -26.33
CA VAL A 173 5.80 -24.95 -25.32
C VAL A 173 6.07 -26.34 -25.89
N ASN A 174 7.33 -26.60 -26.26
CA ASN A 174 7.71 -27.73 -27.11
C ASN A 174 6.87 -27.76 -28.39
N ASP A 175 6.00 -28.75 -28.54
CA ASP A 175 5.13 -28.97 -29.69
C ASP A 175 3.66 -28.58 -29.39
N VAL A 176 3.39 -28.00 -28.21
CA VAL A 176 2.05 -27.57 -27.77
C VAL A 176 1.87 -26.06 -28.02
N ASP A 177 0.81 -25.69 -28.73
CA ASP A 177 0.41 -24.29 -28.97
C ASP A 177 -0.36 -23.73 -27.79
N VAL A 178 0.08 -22.57 -27.28
CA VAL A 178 -0.47 -21.94 -26.07
C VAL A 178 -0.96 -20.50 -26.33
N ARG A 179 -1.20 -20.10 -27.57
CA ARG A 179 -1.65 -18.73 -27.90
C ARG A 179 -3.07 -18.39 -27.40
N GLU A 180 -3.99 -19.34 -27.51
CA GLU A 180 -5.43 -19.15 -27.28
C GLU A 180 -5.96 -20.22 -26.33
N VAL A 181 -5.24 -20.45 -25.24
CA VAL A 181 -5.56 -21.48 -24.24
C VAL A 181 -5.92 -20.83 -22.91
N THR A 182 -6.59 -21.57 -22.04
CA THR A 182 -6.77 -21.14 -20.65
C THR A 182 -5.42 -21.14 -19.93
N HIS A 183 -5.30 -20.33 -18.89
CA HIS A 183 -4.10 -20.25 -18.06
C HIS A 183 -3.66 -21.65 -17.56
N SER A 184 -4.63 -22.47 -17.17
CA SER A 184 -4.39 -23.84 -16.68
C SER A 184 -3.73 -24.74 -17.73
N LEU A 185 -4.16 -24.66 -19.00
CA LEU A 185 -3.60 -25.47 -20.08
C LEU A 185 -2.17 -25.06 -20.43
N ALA A 186 -1.86 -23.76 -20.36
CA ALA A 186 -0.49 -23.29 -20.54
C ALA A 186 0.45 -23.81 -19.43
N VAL A 187 -0.03 -23.86 -18.18
CA VAL A 187 0.71 -24.43 -17.05
C VAL A 187 0.91 -25.93 -17.21
N GLU A 188 -0.11 -26.66 -17.67
CA GLU A 188 -0.03 -28.10 -17.95
C GLU A 188 1.02 -28.40 -19.02
N ALA A 189 1.00 -27.66 -20.14
CA ALA A 189 2.00 -27.78 -21.21
C ALA A 189 3.44 -27.58 -20.70
N LEU A 190 3.66 -26.62 -19.78
CA LEU A 190 4.98 -26.39 -19.17
C LEU A 190 5.41 -27.50 -18.22
N LYS A 191 4.47 -28.13 -17.48
CA LYS A 191 4.73 -29.25 -16.58
C LYS A 191 5.04 -30.54 -17.34
N GLU A 192 4.33 -30.78 -18.45
CA GLU A 192 4.49 -31.98 -19.28
C GLU A 192 5.68 -31.90 -20.25
N ALA A 193 6.26 -30.72 -20.44
CA ALA A 193 7.38 -30.49 -21.35
C ALA A 193 8.64 -31.32 -21.03
N GLY A 194 8.75 -31.88 -19.82
CA GLY A 194 9.84 -32.76 -19.41
C GLY A 194 11.17 -32.02 -19.22
N PRO A 195 12.31 -32.74 -19.16
CA PRO A 195 13.61 -32.17 -18.77
C PRO A 195 14.14 -31.09 -19.72
N VAL A 196 13.65 -31.06 -20.97
CA VAL A 196 14.02 -30.10 -22.01
C VAL A 196 12.79 -29.36 -22.49
N VAL A 197 12.74 -28.05 -22.23
CA VAL A 197 11.63 -27.19 -22.63
C VAL A 197 12.11 -26.27 -23.75
N ARG A 198 11.42 -26.27 -24.88
CA ARG A 198 11.61 -25.33 -25.98
C ARG A 198 10.48 -24.32 -25.96
N LEU A 199 10.81 -23.04 -25.81
CA LEU A 199 9.82 -21.98 -25.89
C LEU A 199 10.00 -21.22 -27.20
N TYR A 200 8.88 -21.00 -27.88
CA TYR A 200 8.78 -20.01 -28.94
C TYR A 200 8.07 -18.81 -28.36
N VAL A 201 8.74 -17.65 -28.37
CA VAL A 201 8.19 -16.43 -27.79
C VAL A 201 8.11 -15.31 -28.80
N LEU A 202 7.04 -14.53 -28.68
CA LEU A 202 6.81 -13.28 -29.39
C LEU A 202 7.26 -12.13 -28.49
N ARG A 203 8.32 -11.45 -28.90
CA ARG A 203 8.71 -10.20 -28.25
C ARG A 203 8.15 -9.03 -29.06
N ARG A 204 7.36 -8.17 -28.40
CA ARG A 204 6.98 -6.88 -28.98
C ARG A 204 8.25 -6.03 -29.08
N LYS A 205 8.65 -5.65 -30.30
CA LYS A 205 9.73 -4.67 -30.47
C LYS A 205 9.28 -3.36 -29.82
N PRO A 206 10.06 -2.74 -28.92
CA PRO A 206 9.79 -1.37 -28.55
C PRO A 206 9.86 -0.52 -29.84
N PRO A 207 8.95 0.46 -30.03
CA PRO A 207 9.02 1.36 -31.17
C PRO A 207 10.42 2.01 -31.20
N MET A 208 10.96 2.26 -32.39
CA MET A 208 12.28 2.90 -32.52
C MET A 208 12.21 4.31 -31.93
N GLU A 209 12.64 4.49 -30.68
CA GLU A 209 12.74 5.80 -30.02
C GLU A 209 14.00 6.54 -30.52
N THR A 210 13.88 7.84 -30.75
CA THR A 210 15.05 8.66 -31.11
C THR A 210 15.73 9.13 -29.84
N VAL A 211 16.99 8.74 -29.65
CA VAL A 211 17.78 9.10 -28.47
C VAL A 211 18.50 10.42 -28.71
N THR A 212 18.27 11.38 -27.83
CA THR A 212 18.89 12.72 -27.83
C THR A 212 19.70 12.92 -26.55
N GLN A 213 20.78 13.68 -26.62
CA GLN A 213 21.56 14.08 -25.45
C GLN A 213 21.34 15.56 -25.15
N LEU A 214 20.93 15.87 -23.92
CA LEU A 214 20.62 17.23 -23.45
C LEU A 214 21.69 17.67 -22.44
N LYS A 215 22.05 18.96 -22.48
CA LYS A 215 22.93 19.58 -21.48
C LYS A 215 22.14 20.65 -20.73
N LEU A 216 21.76 20.36 -19.50
CA LEU A 216 21.06 21.30 -18.63
C LEU A 216 22.02 21.92 -17.61
N ILE A 217 21.77 23.19 -17.26
CA ILE A 217 22.44 23.87 -16.16
C ILE A 217 21.42 24.08 -15.05
N LYS A 218 21.69 23.58 -13.85
CA LYS A 218 20.78 23.68 -12.71
C LYS A 218 20.48 25.15 -12.40
N GLY A 219 19.21 25.48 -12.34
CA GLY A 219 18.74 26.78 -11.84
C GLY A 219 18.58 26.79 -10.32
N PRO A 220 18.07 27.90 -9.75
CA PRO A 220 17.80 28.01 -8.31
C PRO A 220 16.77 26.99 -7.79
N LYS A 221 15.95 26.43 -8.68
CA LYS A 221 14.99 25.35 -8.40
C LYS A 221 15.45 23.98 -8.95
N GLY A 222 16.75 23.79 -9.15
CA GLY A 222 17.32 22.57 -9.72
C GLY A 222 17.07 22.46 -11.24
N LEU A 223 16.78 21.24 -11.71
CA LEU A 223 16.65 20.94 -13.14
C LEU A 223 15.30 21.36 -13.75
N GLY A 224 14.27 21.62 -12.92
CA GLY A 224 13.01 22.19 -13.41
C GLY A 224 12.07 21.21 -14.13
N PHE A 225 12.09 19.92 -13.76
CA PHE A 225 11.12 18.92 -14.22
C PHE A 225 10.84 17.86 -13.14
N SER A 226 9.75 17.13 -13.27
CA SER A 226 9.36 15.99 -12.42
C SER A 226 9.46 14.68 -13.18
N ILE A 227 9.73 13.59 -12.46
CA ILE A 227 9.80 12.24 -13.02
C ILE A 227 8.81 11.28 -12.35
N ALA A 228 8.42 10.23 -13.06
CA ALA A 228 7.74 9.06 -12.51
C ALA A 228 8.28 7.79 -13.19
N GLY A 229 7.96 6.62 -12.65
CA GLY A 229 8.49 5.36 -13.16
C GLY A 229 9.64 4.83 -12.32
N GLY A 230 10.13 3.65 -12.68
CA GLY A 230 11.15 2.91 -11.94
C GLY A 230 10.65 1.53 -11.53
N LEU A 231 11.59 0.64 -11.22
CA LEU A 231 11.30 -0.71 -10.78
C LEU A 231 10.49 -0.67 -9.48
N GLY A 232 9.35 -1.36 -9.45
CA GLY A 232 8.40 -1.32 -8.33
C GLY A 232 7.50 -0.08 -8.27
N ASN A 233 7.65 0.90 -9.18
CA ASN A 233 6.79 2.08 -9.27
C ASN A 233 6.60 2.51 -10.74
N GLN A 234 5.92 1.67 -11.52
CA GLN A 234 5.74 1.85 -12.96
C GLN A 234 4.81 3.03 -13.26
N HIS A 235 5.26 3.94 -14.13
CA HIS A 235 4.42 5.02 -14.66
C HIS A 235 3.61 4.56 -15.87
N VAL A 236 4.23 3.75 -16.72
CA VAL A 236 3.59 3.05 -17.84
C VAL A 236 3.50 1.57 -17.44
N PRO A 237 2.31 0.94 -17.42
CA PRO A 237 2.16 -0.46 -17.03
C PRO A 237 3.07 -1.37 -17.86
N GLY A 238 3.87 -2.19 -17.17
CA GLY A 238 4.83 -3.10 -17.80
C GLY A 238 6.14 -2.46 -18.29
N ASP A 239 6.33 -1.15 -18.10
CA ASP A 239 7.59 -0.46 -18.38
C ASP A 239 8.17 0.16 -17.08
N ASN A 240 9.35 -0.31 -16.70
CA ASN A 240 10.08 0.16 -15.51
C ASN A 240 10.88 1.45 -15.76
N SER A 241 10.72 2.08 -16.91
CA SER A 241 11.51 3.24 -17.31
C SER A 241 11.13 4.52 -16.56
N ILE A 242 12.08 5.46 -16.52
CA ILE A 242 11.89 6.77 -15.90
C ILE A 242 11.36 7.76 -16.95
N TYR A 243 10.21 8.37 -16.68
CA TYR A 243 9.53 9.32 -17.57
C TYR A 243 9.44 10.71 -16.97
N VAL A 244 9.50 11.73 -17.81
CA VAL A 244 9.20 13.11 -17.43
C VAL A 244 7.70 13.32 -17.35
N THR A 245 7.18 13.70 -16.18
CA THR A 245 5.74 13.92 -15.96
C THR A 245 5.34 15.38 -15.95
N LYS A 246 6.29 16.28 -15.69
CA LYS A 246 6.02 17.71 -15.61
C LYS A 246 7.25 18.51 -15.97
N ILE A 247 7.07 19.60 -16.71
CA ILE A 247 8.08 20.65 -16.89
C ILE A 247 7.67 21.84 -16.02
N ILE A 248 8.60 22.37 -15.22
CA ILE A 248 8.36 23.49 -14.30
C ILE A 248 8.60 24.80 -15.04
N GLU A 249 7.56 25.63 -15.13
CA GLU A 249 7.64 26.94 -15.77
C GLU A 249 8.73 27.82 -15.14
N GLY A 250 9.58 28.42 -16.00
CA GLY A 250 10.74 29.19 -15.58
C GLY A 250 11.92 28.38 -15.02
N GLY A 251 11.80 27.05 -14.94
CA GLY A 251 12.88 26.12 -14.55
C GLY A 251 13.92 25.88 -15.65
N ALA A 252 15.03 25.19 -15.33
CA ALA A 252 16.12 24.97 -16.28
C ALA A 252 15.70 24.17 -17.52
N ALA A 253 14.95 23.08 -17.36
CA ALA A 253 14.41 22.31 -18.47
C ALA A 253 13.40 23.09 -19.33
N CYS A 254 12.57 23.95 -18.71
CA CYS A 254 11.65 24.82 -19.44
C CYS A 254 12.41 25.87 -20.29
N LYS A 255 13.49 26.45 -19.75
CA LYS A 255 14.33 27.42 -20.46
C LYS A 255 15.11 26.78 -21.61
N ASP A 256 15.55 25.53 -21.45
CA ASP A 256 16.22 24.78 -22.51
C ASP A 256 15.24 24.36 -23.63
N GLY A 257 14.00 24.00 -23.26
CA GLY A 257 12.91 23.76 -24.21
C GLY A 257 12.96 22.42 -24.96
N HIS A 258 14.06 21.66 -24.87
CA HIS A 258 14.19 20.38 -25.56
C HIS A 258 13.59 19.20 -24.79
N LEU A 259 13.45 19.30 -23.46
CA LEU A 259 12.82 18.27 -22.64
C LEU A 259 11.30 18.48 -22.59
N GLN A 260 10.54 17.41 -22.82
CA GLN A 260 9.08 17.44 -22.90
C GLN A 260 8.46 16.41 -21.94
N ILE A 261 7.19 16.62 -21.60
CA ILE A 261 6.42 15.62 -20.84
C ILE A 261 6.25 14.36 -21.71
N GLY A 262 6.45 13.19 -21.11
CA GLY A 262 6.42 11.90 -21.81
C GLY A 262 7.79 11.42 -22.30
N ASP A 263 8.83 12.25 -22.22
CA ASP A 263 10.20 11.85 -22.53
C ASP A 263 10.72 10.78 -21.56
N LYS A 264 11.46 9.79 -22.08
CA LYS A 264 12.08 8.73 -21.28
C LYS A 264 13.54 9.06 -20.97
N ILE A 265 13.91 9.12 -19.69
CA ILE A 265 15.29 9.41 -19.27
C ILE A 265 16.06 8.09 -19.19
N LEU A 266 16.99 7.91 -20.11
CA LEU A 266 17.84 6.72 -20.20
C LEU A 266 19.09 6.81 -19.33
N ALA A 267 19.63 8.01 -19.14
CA ALA A 267 20.83 8.22 -18.33
C ALA A 267 20.95 9.65 -17.79
N VAL A 268 21.64 9.79 -16.66
CA VAL A 268 22.05 11.06 -16.05
C VAL A 268 23.56 11.05 -15.89
N ASN A 269 24.24 11.93 -16.61
CA ASN A 269 25.69 11.93 -16.80
C ASN A 269 26.18 10.55 -17.31
N GLN A 270 26.91 9.81 -16.46
CA GLN A 270 27.42 8.47 -16.76
C GLN A 270 26.58 7.36 -16.09
N VAL A 271 25.53 7.71 -15.35
CA VAL A 271 24.67 6.76 -14.64
C VAL A 271 23.52 6.35 -15.54
N CYS A 272 23.41 5.05 -15.84
CA CYS A 272 22.29 4.47 -16.58
C CYS A 272 21.04 4.39 -15.69
N LEU A 273 19.87 4.71 -16.24
CA LEU A 273 18.58 4.66 -15.54
C LEU A 273 17.62 3.59 -16.11
N GLU A 274 18.15 2.57 -16.78
CA GLU A 274 17.37 1.41 -17.22
C GLU A 274 17.13 0.45 -16.03
N ASP A 275 15.87 0.06 -15.81
CA ASP A 275 15.42 -0.87 -14.75
C ASP A 275 15.88 -0.51 -13.32
N VAL A 276 16.05 0.79 -13.03
CA VAL A 276 16.44 1.29 -11.70
C VAL A 276 15.20 1.52 -10.82
N MET A 277 15.37 1.49 -9.50
CA MET A 277 14.31 1.92 -8.57
C MET A 277 14.03 3.41 -8.76
N HIS A 278 12.80 3.84 -8.47
CA HIS A 278 12.43 5.26 -8.55
C HIS A 278 13.36 6.14 -7.70
N GLU A 279 13.72 5.67 -6.50
CA GLU A 279 14.61 6.37 -5.58
C GLU A 279 16.04 6.55 -6.16
N ASP A 280 16.57 5.53 -6.84
CA ASP A 280 17.90 5.59 -7.46
C ASP A 280 17.94 6.63 -8.60
N ALA A 281 16.87 6.71 -9.39
CA ALA A 281 16.73 7.74 -10.42
C ALA A 281 16.66 9.15 -9.83
N VAL A 282 15.93 9.34 -8.74
CA VAL A 282 15.86 10.61 -8.01
C VAL A 282 17.22 10.98 -7.42
N SER A 283 17.92 10.00 -6.83
CA SER A 283 19.27 10.17 -6.29
C SER A 283 20.26 10.59 -7.37
N ALA A 284 20.25 9.90 -8.52
CA ALA A 284 21.10 10.23 -9.67
C ALA A 284 20.85 11.65 -10.20
N LEU A 285 19.59 12.10 -10.26
CA LEU A 285 19.25 13.47 -10.70
C LEU A 285 19.62 14.54 -9.67
N LYS A 286 19.44 14.26 -8.38
CA LYS A 286 19.78 15.20 -7.28
C LYS A 286 21.28 15.33 -7.11
N ASN A 287 22.01 14.21 -7.11
CA ASN A 287 23.45 14.13 -6.87
C ASN A 287 24.27 14.38 -8.14
N THR A 288 24.00 15.51 -8.79
CA THR A 288 24.73 15.99 -9.96
C THR A 288 25.32 17.38 -9.70
N ALA A 289 26.40 17.71 -10.40
CA ALA A 289 26.96 19.06 -10.40
C ALA A 289 26.01 20.09 -11.04
N GLU A 290 26.45 21.34 -11.14
CA GLU A 290 25.67 22.42 -11.76
C GLU A 290 25.31 22.12 -13.22
N VAL A 291 26.20 21.43 -13.95
CA VAL A 291 25.95 20.98 -15.32
C VAL A 291 25.56 19.51 -15.31
N VAL A 292 24.45 19.17 -15.98
CA VAL A 292 23.89 17.82 -16.06
C VAL A 292 23.68 17.44 -17.52
N TYR A 293 24.19 16.27 -17.89
CA TYR A 293 23.96 15.67 -19.20
C TYR A 293 22.87 14.61 -19.08
N LEU A 294 21.77 14.74 -19.82
CA LEU A 294 20.71 13.74 -19.85
C LEU A 294 20.76 13.01 -21.19
N ARG A 295 20.62 11.68 -21.16
CA ARG A 295 20.33 10.90 -22.37
C ARG A 295 18.84 10.57 -22.35
N VAL A 296 18.11 11.05 -23.33
CA VAL A 296 16.63 11.04 -23.34
C VAL A 296 16.13 10.39 -24.62
N ALA A 297 15.19 9.47 -24.50
CA ALA A 297 14.48 8.88 -25.63
C ALA A 297 13.18 9.65 -25.87
N LYS A 298 12.99 10.12 -27.10
CA LYS A 298 11.77 10.79 -27.52
C LYS A 298 10.76 9.76 -28.03
N PRO A 299 9.50 9.79 -27.56
CA PRO A 299 8.45 8.95 -28.12
C PRO A 299 8.27 9.28 -29.60
N SER A 300 8.23 8.24 -30.43
CA SER A 300 8.14 8.40 -31.89
C SER A 300 6.74 8.87 -32.28
N HIS A 301 6.65 10.07 -32.85
CA HIS A 301 5.43 10.70 -33.38
C HIS A 301 4.87 9.95 -34.62
N LEU A 302 4.43 8.71 -34.47
CA LEU A 302 3.75 7.96 -35.54
C LEU A 302 2.38 7.36 -35.16
N TYR A 303 1.80 7.75 -34.02
CA TYR A 303 0.40 7.44 -33.72
C TYR A 303 -0.33 8.66 -33.18
N THR A 304 -0.93 9.42 -34.08
CA THR A 304 -2.11 10.24 -33.83
C THR A 304 -3.30 9.56 -34.51
N PRO A 305 -4.31 9.06 -33.78
CA PRO A 305 -5.68 9.14 -34.24
C PRO A 305 -6.21 10.51 -33.80
N ASP A 306 -6.18 11.46 -34.72
CA ASP A 306 -6.84 12.74 -34.59
C ASP A 306 -8.36 12.51 -34.51
N GLN A 307 -9.00 12.91 -33.41
CA GLN A 307 -10.32 13.52 -33.46
C GLN A 307 -10.66 14.21 -32.13
N TYR A 308 -10.88 15.52 -32.25
CA TYR A 308 -11.42 16.51 -31.29
C TYR A 308 -10.44 17.18 -30.32
N SER A 309 -9.60 18.05 -30.89
CA SER A 309 -9.35 19.37 -30.27
C SER A 309 -10.58 20.26 -30.47
N PRO A 310 -11.15 20.90 -29.42
CA PRO A 310 -12.18 21.90 -29.61
C PRO A 310 -11.56 23.23 -30.08
N PRO A 311 -12.24 23.99 -30.95
CA PRO A 311 -11.80 25.29 -31.41
C PRO A 311 -11.93 26.36 -30.32
N ASP A 312 -10.92 27.21 -30.19
CA ASP A 312 -11.03 28.49 -29.49
C ASP A 312 -12.16 29.32 -30.12
N LEU A 313 -13.21 29.58 -29.35
CA LEU A 313 -14.25 30.55 -29.66
C LEU A 313 -14.28 31.59 -28.54
N THR A 314 -13.51 32.66 -28.74
CA THR A 314 -14.05 34.00 -28.52
C THR A 314 -14.50 34.57 -29.86
N CYS A 315 -15.70 35.15 -29.87
CA CYS A 315 -16.36 35.97 -30.89
C CYS A 315 -17.31 35.27 -31.89
N THR A 316 -18.60 35.58 -31.69
CA THR A 316 -19.78 35.19 -32.46
C THR A 316 -20.12 36.20 -33.58
N TYR A 317 -20.57 35.62 -34.70
CA TYR A 317 -21.62 36.07 -35.65
C TYR A 317 -21.40 37.17 -36.74
N THR A 318 -21.05 36.67 -37.96
CA THR A 318 -21.69 36.80 -39.32
C THR A 318 -22.04 38.16 -39.97
N PRO A 319 -22.33 38.22 -41.31
CA PRO A 319 -21.48 37.83 -42.46
C PRO A 319 -21.50 38.85 -43.64
N LEU A 320 -20.55 38.67 -44.57
CA LEU A 320 -20.56 39.06 -46.00
C LEU A 320 -20.83 40.53 -46.42
N HIS A 321 -19.84 41.19 -47.01
CA HIS A 321 -19.90 41.66 -48.41
C HIS A 321 -18.51 42.12 -48.90
N SER A 322 -18.28 41.84 -50.19
CA SER A 322 -17.08 42.09 -50.99
C SER A 322 -16.82 43.56 -51.36
N VAL A 323 -15.60 43.81 -51.85
CA VAL A 323 -15.17 44.80 -52.86
C VAL A 323 -14.27 45.98 -52.37
N ARG A 324 -12.98 45.88 -52.76
CA ARG A 324 -11.98 46.87 -53.24
C ARG A 324 -11.40 48.00 -52.35
N ASP A 325 -10.06 48.07 -52.44
CA ASP A 325 -9.14 49.20 -52.63
C ASP A 325 -9.23 50.44 -51.73
N TYR A 326 -8.18 50.68 -50.92
CA TYR A 326 -7.21 51.79 -51.06
C TYR A 326 -6.17 51.75 -49.89
N PRO A 327 -4.93 52.25 -50.06
CA PRO A 327 -3.84 52.16 -49.08
C PRO A 327 -3.53 53.50 -48.37
N GLN A 328 -2.87 53.46 -47.19
CA GLN A 328 -1.66 54.23 -46.81
C GLN A 328 -1.51 54.52 -45.31
N SER A 329 -0.26 54.36 -44.84
CA SER A 329 0.46 55.15 -43.80
C SER A 329 -0.03 55.03 -42.35
N SER A 330 0.78 54.98 -41.28
CA SER A 330 2.21 55.24 -41.07
C SER A 330 2.60 54.96 -39.60
N LEU A 331 3.83 54.46 -39.43
CA LEU A 331 4.80 54.66 -38.32
C LEU A 331 4.66 53.95 -36.94
N PRO A 332 5.80 53.56 -36.30
CA PRO A 332 5.85 52.75 -35.07
C PRO A 332 6.43 53.55 -33.85
N PRO A 333 6.91 52.90 -32.76
CA PRO A 333 6.46 53.07 -31.36
C PRO A 333 7.32 54.05 -30.52
N PRO A 334 7.06 54.18 -29.20
CA PRO A 334 8.19 54.02 -28.28
C PRO A 334 7.88 53.28 -26.97
N SER A 335 8.95 52.66 -26.45
CA SER A 335 9.04 51.84 -25.24
C SER A 335 9.57 52.67 -24.02
N PRO A 336 9.95 52.10 -22.85
CA PRO A 336 9.38 52.38 -21.53
C PRO A 336 10.37 52.97 -20.47
N ARG A 337 9.88 53.53 -19.36
CA ARG A 337 10.63 53.89 -18.10
C ARG A 337 9.63 54.12 -16.95
N ARG A 338 9.87 53.98 -15.62
CA ARG A 338 10.87 53.38 -14.69
C ARG A 338 10.35 53.64 -13.24
N TYR A 339 10.57 52.69 -12.32
CA TYR A 339 10.89 52.79 -10.86
C TYR A 339 9.90 53.32 -9.77
N SER A 340 9.31 52.37 -9.00
CA SER A 340 9.36 52.08 -7.51
C SER A 340 8.82 53.07 -6.43
N PRO A 341 8.62 52.66 -5.13
CA PRO A 341 7.88 51.53 -4.48
C PRO A 341 7.04 51.95 -3.20
N ILE A 342 6.54 50.97 -2.39
CA ILE A 342 6.07 50.99 -0.95
C ILE A 342 4.52 50.79 -0.76
N PRO A 343 3.97 50.08 0.27
CA PRO A 343 4.20 48.73 0.82
C PRO A 343 2.88 47.91 1.00
N HIS A 344 2.99 46.68 1.49
CA HIS A 344 1.90 45.76 1.84
C HIS A 344 0.92 46.28 2.90
N GLY A 345 -0.36 45.95 2.70
CA GLY A 345 -1.40 45.98 3.72
C GLY A 345 -2.75 45.51 3.18
N MET A 346 -3.08 44.25 3.41
CA MET A 346 -4.42 43.64 3.34
C MET A 346 -5.03 43.43 1.95
N MET A 347 -4.94 42.19 1.46
CA MET A 347 -5.97 41.56 0.63
C MET A 347 -6.27 40.23 1.35
N GLY A 348 -7.46 40.00 1.92
CA GLY A 348 -8.77 40.32 1.37
C GLY A 348 -9.11 39.23 0.37
N GLU A 349 -9.95 38.28 0.81
CA GLU A 349 -10.64 37.31 -0.04
C GLU A 349 -11.07 37.97 -1.34
N ASP A 350 -10.71 37.38 -2.48
CA ASP A 350 -11.52 37.35 -3.72
C ASP A 350 -10.67 36.75 -4.84
N ASP A 351 -10.70 35.41 -4.90
CA ASP A 351 -10.58 34.64 -6.15
C ASP A 351 -11.11 33.23 -5.86
N ILE A 352 -12.43 33.10 -5.74
CA ILE A 352 -13.12 31.81 -5.62
C ILE A 352 -13.96 31.56 -6.89
N PRO A 353 -13.38 30.99 -7.97
CA PRO A 353 -14.14 30.34 -9.03
C PRO A 353 -14.65 28.93 -8.62
N SER A 354 -14.34 28.45 -7.41
CA SER A 354 -14.51 27.04 -7.03
C SER A 354 -15.91 26.65 -6.53
N ARG A 355 -16.86 27.59 -6.42
CA ARG A 355 -18.23 27.33 -5.94
C ARG A 355 -19.27 27.10 -7.05
N GLU A 356 -18.93 27.25 -8.33
CA GLU A 356 -19.88 26.97 -9.41
C GLU A 356 -20.00 25.46 -9.70
N ALA A 357 -21.18 25.03 -10.12
CA ALA A 357 -21.43 23.65 -10.49
C ALA A 357 -20.69 23.31 -11.79
N ARG A 358 -19.81 22.31 -11.75
CA ARG A 358 -18.98 21.87 -12.88
C ARG A 358 -19.50 20.56 -13.45
N ARG A 359 -19.47 20.47 -14.78
CA ARG A 359 -19.77 19.23 -15.51
C ARG A 359 -18.47 18.47 -15.74
N VAL A 360 -18.38 17.29 -15.15
CA VAL A 360 -17.24 16.39 -15.21
C VAL A 360 -17.62 15.14 -15.98
N CYS A 361 -16.82 14.75 -16.97
CA CYS A 361 -17.04 13.52 -17.73
C CYS A 361 -16.01 12.47 -17.31
N ILE A 362 -16.47 11.33 -16.81
CA ILE A 362 -15.61 10.24 -16.33
C ILE A 362 -15.92 8.97 -17.11
N HIS A 363 -14.88 8.34 -17.64
CA HIS A 363 -14.97 7.00 -18.21
C HIS A 363 -14.79 5.96 -17.10
N ARG A 364 -15.72 5.01 -17.01
CA ARG A 364 -15.67 3.94 -16.00
C ARG A 364 -14.47 3.03 -16.24
N GLY A 365 -13.67 2.81 -15.21
CA GLY A 365 -12.56 1.86 -15.21
C GLY A 365 -12.98 0.48 -14.72
N SER A 366 -12.02 -0.46 -14.69
CA SER A 366 -12.23 -1.84 -14.21
C SER A 366 -12.73 -1.92 -12.75
N THR A 367 -12.41 -0.92 -11.92
CA THR A 367 -12.84 -0.79 -10.52
C THR A 367 -14.04 0.15 -10.31
N GLY A 368 -14.68 0.61 -11.40
CA GLY A 368 -15.76 1.59 -11.35
C GLY A 368 -15.29 3.02 -11.61
N LEU A 369 -15.89 4.01 -10.95
CA LEU A 369 -15.60 5.44 -11.17
C LEU A 369 -14.48 5.99 -10.27
N GLY A 370 -14.05 5.23 -9.25
CA GLY A 370 -12.89 5.60 -8.41
C GLY A 370 -13.20 6.66 -7.34
N PHE A 371 -14.42 6.73 -6.81
CA PHE A 371 -14.77 7.58 -5.66
C PHE A 371 -15.92 6.99 -4.85
N ASN A 372 -16.01 7.37 -3.57
CA ASN A 372 -17.10 6.97 -2.67
C ASN A 372 -18.08 8.11 -2.43
N ILE A 373 -19.36 7.78 -2.26
CA ILE A 373 -20.42 8.74 -1.94
C ILE A 373 -20.98 8.52 -0.54
N VAL A 374 -21.44 9.59 0.09
CA VAL A 374 -22.13 9.63 1.39
C VAL A 374 -23.30 10.62 1.34
N GLY A 375 -24.22 10.58 2.31
CA GLY A 375 -25.41 11.42 2.34
C GLY A 375 -26.63 10.79 1.67
N GLY A 376 -27.69 11.58 1.47
CA GLY A 376 -28.99 11.12 0.95
C GLY A 376 -30.01 10.69 2.02
N GLU A 377 -29.76 11.03 3.29
CA GLU A 377 -30.68 10.86 4.43
C GLU A 377 -31.33 12.22 4.77
N ASP A 378 -32.62 12.24 5.14
CA ASP A 378 -33.38 13.45 5.51
C ASP A 378 -33.37 14.63 4.50
N GLY A 379 -33.15 14.36 3.21
CA GLY A 379 -33.11 15.39 2.16
C GLY A 379 -31.76 16.12 2.05
N GLU A 380 -30.73 15.63 2.74
CA GLU A 380 -29.35 16.07 2.58
C GLU A 380 -28.76 15.60 1.24
N GLY A 381 -27.86 16.40 0.68
CA GLY A 381 -27.23 16.12 -0.61
C GLY A 381 -26.35 14.87 -0.62
N ILE A 382 -26.02 14.40 -1.83
CA ILE A 382 -25.05 13.32 -2.03
C ILE A 382 -23.67 13.93 -2.20
N PHE A 383 -22.69 13.50 -1.40
CA PHE A 383 -21.34 14.06 -1.40
C PHE A 383 -20.26 13.02 -1.67
N ILE A 384 -19.15 13.43 -2.28
CA ILE A 384 -17.95 12.62 -2.45
C ILE A 384 -17.15 12.63 -1.14
N SER A 385 -16.98 11.46 -0.52
CA SER A 385 -16.21 11.30 0.73
C SER A 385 -14.76 10.89 0.52
N PHE A 386 -14.48 10.23 -0.61
CA PHE A 386 -13.16 9.69 -0.92
C PHE A 386 -12.96 9.58 -2.44
N ILE A 387 -11.72 9.77 -2.89
CA ILE A 387 -11.29 9.54 -4.28
C ILE A 387 -10.14 8.54 -4.25
N LEU A 388 -10.28 7.48 -5.05
CA LEU A 388 -9.29 6.44 -5.18
C LEU A 388 -8.14 6.94 -6.05
N ALA A 389 -6.95 7.04 -5.47
CA ALA A 389 -5.74 7.44 -6.17
C ALA A 389 -5.47 6.53 -7.39
N GLY A 390 -5.22 7.14 -8.55
CA GLY A 390 -5.06 6.43 -9.83
C GLY A 390 -6.35 5.89 -10.45
N GLY A 391 -7.50 6.07 -9.79
CA GLY A 391 -8.82 5.73 -10.34
C GLY A 391 -9.34 6.79 -11.33
N PRO A 392 -10.41 6.49 -12.10
CA PRO A 392 -10.89 7.40 -13.14
C PRO A 392 -11.28 8.81 -12.68
N ALA A 393 -11.85 8.94 -11.47
CA ALA A 393 -12.13 10.25 -10.90
C ALA A 393 -10.89 11.04 -10.49
N ASP A 394 -9.83 10.38 -9.99
CA ASP A 394 -8.55 11.02 -9.69
C ASP A 394 -7.85 11.49 -10.97
N LEU A 395 -7.85 10.62 -12.00
CA LEU A 395 -7.28 10.92 -13.31
C LEU A 395 -8.02 12.05 -14.03
N SER A 396 -9.31 12.24 -13.76
CA SER A 396 -10.05 13.40 -14.27
C SER A 396 -9.54 14.72 -13.69
N GLY A 397 -9.00 14.71 -12.46
CA GLY A 397 -8.55 15.90 -11.74
C GLY A 397 -9.65 16.90 -11.36
N GLU A 398 -10.89 16.65 -11.79
CA GLU A 398 -12.02 17.58 -11.69
C GLU A 398 -12.92 17.30 -10.48
N LEU A 399 -12.94 16.07 -9.95
CA LEU A 399 -13.67 15.73 -8.73
C LEU A 399 -12.78 15.82 -7.50
N ARG A 400 -13.37 16.19 -6.36
CA ARG A 400 -12.69 16.34 -5.07
C ARG A 400 -13.55 15.87 -3.90
N LYS A 401 -12.91 15.44 -2.80
CA LYS A 401 -13.60 15.20 -1.51
C LYS A 401 -14.34 16.48 -1.10
N GLY A 402 -15.61 16.35 -0.74
CA GLY A 402 -16.49 17.48 -0.39
C GLY A 402 -17.30 18.05 -1.55
N ASP A 403 -17.20 17.47 -2.76
CA ASP A 403 -18.12 17.79 -3.85
C ASP A 403 -19.51 17.20 -3.60
N GLN A 404 -20.55 18.02 -3.72
CA GLN A 404 -21.93 17.57 -3.83
C GLN A 404 -22.22 17.15 -5.28
N ILE A 405 -22.74 15.95 -5.47
CA ILE A 405 -23.21 15.45 -6.76
C ILE A 405 -24.63 15.99 -7.00
N ILE A 406 -24.75 16.93 -7.94
CA ILE A 406 -26.01 17.54 -8.34
C ILE A 406 -26.75 16.64 -9.33
N SER A 407 -26.06 16.02 -10.28
CA SER A 407 -26.71 15.12 -11.24
C SER A 407 -25.73 14.14 -11.87
N VAL A 408 -26.23 13.00 -12.32
CA VAL A 408 -25.47 11.98 -13.06
C VAL A 408 -26.23 11.63 -14.35
N ASN A 409 -25.61 11.82 -15.51
CA ASN A 409 -26.21 11.60 -16.83
C ASN A 409 -27.60 12.26 -17.00
N GLY A 410 -27.79 13.44 -16.40
CA GLY A 410 -29.06 14.17 -16.43
C GLY A 410 -30.10 13.72 -15.41
N VAL A 411 -29.83 12.68 -14.62
CA VAL A 411 -30.63 12.31 -13.44
C VAL A 411 -30.28 13.25 -12.30
N ASP A 412 -31.24 14.04 -11.82
CA ASP A 412 -31.06 14.97 -10.71
C ASP A 412 -30.91 14.22 -9.38
N LEU A 413 -29.85 14.55 -8.62
CA LEU A 413 -29.48 13.90 -7.37
C LEU A 413 -29.46 14.86 -6.16
N ARG A 414 -29.87 16.13 -6.35
CA ARG A 414 -29.87 17.15 -5.27
C ARG A 414 -30.61 16.72 -4.00
N HIS A 415 -31.66 15.93 -4.15
CA HIS A 415 -32.49 15.40 -3.07
C HIS A 415 -32.71 13.88 -3.22
N ALA A 416 -31.81 13.19 -3.92
CA ALA A 416 -31.91 11.75 -4.08
C ALA A 416 -31.49 11.05 -2.79
N THR A 417 -32.12 9.90 -2.53
CA THR A 417 -31.64 8.98 -1.49
C THR A 417 -30.29 8.38 -1.87
N HIS A 418 -29.56 7.88 -0.88
CA HIS A 418 -28.29 7.19 -1.10
C HIS A 418 -28.41 6.08 -2.16
N GLU A 419 -29.46 5.28 -2.06
CA GLU A 419 -29.75 4.16 -2.94
C GLU A 419 -30.04 4.61 -4.37
N GLN A 420 -30.83 5.68 -4.54
CA GLN A 420 -31.12 6.27 -5.85
C GLN A 420 -29.85 6.83 -6.51
N ALA A 421 -28.98 7.49 -5.73
CA ALA A 421 -27.71 8.01 -6.23
C ALA A 421 -26.74 6.88 -6.61
N ALA A 422 -26.64 5.83 -5.79
CA ALA A 422 -25.85 4.64 -6.09
C ALA A 422 -26.38 3.91 -7.34
N ALA A 423 -27.70 3.80 -7.50
CA ALA A 423 -28.32 3.22 -8.68
C ALA A 423 -28.06 4.06 -9.94
N ALA A 424 -28.19 5.39 -9.86
CA ALA A 424 -27.88 6.29 -10.96
C ALA A 424 -26.41 6.19 -11.40
N LEU A 425 -25.47 6.16 -10.44
CA LEU A 425 -24.04 5.98 -10.71
C LEU A 425 -23.73 4.59 -11.26
N LYS A 426 -24.37 3.51 -10.79
CA LYS A 426 -24.17 2.15 -11.31
C LYS A 426 -24.71 1.98 -12.73
N ASN A 427 -25.87 2.58 -13.02
CA ASN A 427 -26.57 2.43 -14.30
C ASN A 427 -26.16 3.48 -15.36
N ALA A 428 -25.28 4.43 -15.01
CA ALA A 428 -24.79 5.46 -15.92
C ALA A 428 -23.94 4.94 -17.10
N GLY A 429 -23.64 3.64 -17.15
CA GLY A 429 -22.88 3.03 -18.24
C GLY A 429 -21.38 3.36 -18.21
N GLN A 430 -20.75 3.32 -19.39
CA GLN A 430 -19.30 3.47 -19.57
C GLN A 430 -18.81 4.92 -19.49
N THR A 431 -19.63 5.88 -19.94
CA THR A 431 -19.29 7.30 -19.86
C THR A 431 -20.29 7.99 -18.95
N VAL A 432 -19.80 8.55 -17.85
CA VAL A 432 -20.60 9.11 -16.77
C VAL A 432 -20.34 10.61 -16.69
N THR A 433 -21.35 11.40 -17.04
CA THR A 433 -21.35 12.86 -16.90
C THR A 433 -21.92 13.23 -15.54
N ILE A 434 -21.09 13.80 -14.68
CA ILE A 434 -21.42 14.21 -13.32
C ILE A 434 -21.48 15.73 -13.30
N ILE A 435 -22.54 16.31 -12.75
CA ILE A 435 -22.54 17.71 -12.35
C ILE A 435 -22.23 17.74 -10.86
N ALA A 436 -21.08 18.30 -10.49
CA ALA A 436 -20.59 18.36 -9.12
C ALA A 436 -20.38 19.82 -8.70
N GLN A 437 -20.63 20.14 -7.43
CA GLN A 437 -20.38 21.46 -6.86
C GLN A 437 -19.60 21.31 -5.57
N TYR A 438 -18.48 22.02 -5.44
CA TYR A 438 -17.68 21.95 -4.23
C TYR A 438 -18.39 22.66 -3.08
N ARG A 439 -18.76 21.92 -2.04
CA ARG A 439 -19.49 22.42 -0.85
C ARG A 439 -18.86 21.91 0.44
N PRO A 440 -17.62 22.36 0.77
CA PRO A 440 -16.89 21.86 1.91
C PRO A 440 -17.58 22.15 3.25
N GLU A 441 -18.33 23.24 3.37
CA GLU A 441 -19.01 23.61 4.62
C GLU A 441 -20.26 22.75 4.87
N GLU A 442 -20.97 22.33 3.82
CA GLU A 442 -22.08 21.38 3.93
C GLU A 442 -21.56 19.96 4.18
N TYR A 443 -20.52 19.55 3.47
CA TYR A 443 -19.86 18.27 3.69
C TYR A 443 -19.30 18.15 5.12
N SER A 444 -18.68 19.21 5.65
CA SER A 444 -18.14 19.21 7.02
C SER A 444 -19.24 19.11 8.07
N ARG A 445 -20.42 19.71 7.83
CA ARG A 445 -21.60 19.53 8.69
C ARG A 445 -22.14 18.10 8.64
N PHE A 446 -22.11 17.46 7.48
CA PHE A 446 -22.46 16.05 7.35
C PHE A 446 -21.46 15.14 8.08
N GLU A 447 -20.15 15.37 7.92
CA GLU A 447 -19.09 14.63 8.61
C GLU A 447 -19.20 14.83 10.13
N ALA A 448 -19.53 16.05 10.59
CA ALA A 448 -19.84 16.36 11.98
C ALA A 448 -21.14 15.70 12.47
N LYS A 449 -22.22 15.63 11.68
CA LYS A 449 -23.48 14.97 12.08
C LYS A 449 -23.33 13.44 12.15
N ILE A 450 -22.58 12.82 11.23
CA ILE A 450 -22.19 11.41 11.33
C ILE A 450 -21.26 11.21 12.52
N HIS A 451 -20.35 12.14 12.78
CA HIS A 451 -19.53 12.11 13.99
C HIS A 451 -20.42 12.18 15.21
N ASP A 452 -21.29 13.19 15.37
CA ASP A 452 -22.25 13.41 16.45
C ASP A 452 -23.30 12.31 16.58
N LEU A 453 -23.73 11.63 15.50
CA LEU A 453 -24.67 10.50 15.56
C LEU A 453 -23.95 9.22 15.97
N ARG A 454 -22.74 9.00 15.45
CA ARG A 454 -21.83 7.97 15.95
C ARG A 454 -21.44 8.27 17.38
N GLU A 455 -21.33 9.54 17.73
CA GLU A 455 -21.06 10.05 19.06
C GLU A 455 -22.29 10.00 19.92
N GLN A 456 -23.53 10.16 19.45
CA GLN A 456 -24.78 9.97 20.21
C GLN A 456 -25.12 8.49 20.32
N MET A 457 -24.68 7.63 19.39
CA MET A 457 -24.65 6.19 19.57
C MET A 457 -23.53 5.79 20.55
N MET A 458 -22.47 6.61 20.67
CA MET A 458 -21.39 6.48 21.67
C MET A 458 -21.62 7.31 22.97
N ASN A 459 -22.58 8.24 23.04
CA ASN A 459 -22.85 9.28 24.07
C ASN A 459 -24.34 9.37 24.45
N SER A 460 -25.21 8.52 23.91
CA SER A 460 -26.31 7.93 24.70
C SER A 460 -25.74 7.23 25.95
N SER A 461 -24.41 7.08 25.98
CA SER A 461 -23.58 6.71 27.10
C SER A 461 -23.21 7.86 28.05
N MET A 462 -23.36 9.16 27.74
CA MET A 462 -22.96 10.26 28.62
C MET A 462 -23.64 11.60 28.25
N SER A 463 -24.80 11.88 28.86
CA SER A 463 -25.24 13.21 29.36
C SER A 463 -26.73 13.56 29.12
N SER A 464 -27.60 12.99 29.95
CA SER A 464 -28.60 13.79 30.67
C SER A 464 -28.95 13.07 31.95
N GLY A 465 -28.94 13.83 33.05
CA GLY A 465 -29.06 13.33 34.41
C GLY A 465 -30.33 12.51 34.63
N THR A 466 -30.27 11.68 35.67
CA THR A 466 -31.32 10.77 36.16
C THR A 466 -31.61 9.56 35.27
N LEU A 467 -30.78 8.52 35.39
CA LEU A 467 -31.13 7.20 35.98
C LEU A 467 -30.01 6.19 35.69
N ARG A 468 -29.55 5.51 36.73
CA ARG A 468 -28.54 4.45 36.70
C ARG A 468 -29.00 3.30 35.80
N ALA A 469 -28.23 2.94 34.78
CA ALA A 469 -28.38 1.67 34.08
C ALA A 469 -27.00 1.06 33.79
N ASN A 470 -26.73 -0.05 34.48
CA ASN A 470 -25.56 -0.92 34.31
C ASN A 470 -25.32 -1.23 32.83
N ARG A 471 -24.26 -0.70 32.24
CA ARG A 471 -23.83 -1.09 30.89
C ARG A 471 -22.76 -2.15 30.99
N THR A 472 -23.09 -3.32 30.44
CA THR A 472 -22.19 -4.47 30.33
C THR A 472 -21.71 -4.62 28.89
N PHE A 473 -20.46 -4.97 28.64
CA PHE A 473 -19.89 -5.15 27.29
C PHE A 473 -18.95 -6.37 27.24
N TYR A 474 -18.70 -6.92 26.06
CA TYR A 474 -17.79 -8.07 25.89
C TYR A 474 -16.42 -7.60 25.42
N VAL A 475 -15.36 -8.14 26.02
CA VAL A 475 -13.96 -7.91 25.63
C VAL A 475 -13.30 -9.25 25.37
N ARG A 476 -12.35 -9.30 24.43
CA ARG A 476 -11.51 -10.48 24.21
C ARG A 476 -10.15 -10.24 24.83
N ALA A 477 -9.72 -11.13 25.73
CA ALA A 477 -8.41 -11.06 26.36
C ALA A 477 -7.30 -11.20 25.31
N LEU A 478 -6.30 -10.33 25.37
CA LEU A 478 -5.13 -10.35 24.49
C LEU A 478 -3.84 -10.69 25.25
N PHE A 479 -3.97 -11.17 26.49
CA PHE A 479 -2.91 -11.66 27.36
C PHE A 479 -3.51 -12.64 28.38
N ASP A 480 -2.66 -13.43 29.02
CA ASP A 480 -3.04 -14.31 30.13
C ASP A 480 -2.99 -13.52 31.44
N TYR A 481 -3.97 -13.73 32.31
CA TYR A 481 -4.02 -13.14 33.66
C TYR A 481 -4.17 -14.25 34.69
N ASP A 482 -3.08 -14.50 35.43
CA ASP A 482 -3.10 -15.35 36.61
C ASP A 482 -3.55 -14.53 37.83
N LYS A 483 -4.74 -14.84 38.33
CA LYS A 483 -5.31 -14.23 39.54
C LYS A 483 -4.46 -14.38 40.80
N THR A 484 -3.52 -15.33 40.83
CA THR A 484 -2.60 -15.53 41.97
C THR A 484 -1.44 -14.52 41.98
N ALA A 485 -1.15 -13.89 40.84
CA ALA A 485 -0.08 -12.89 40.71
C ALA A 485 -0.33 -11.63 41.56
N ASP A 486 -1.60 -11.26 41.78
CA ASP A 486 -2.01 -10.11 42.60
C ASP A 486 -2.13 -10.44 44.12
N CYS A 487 -1.46 -11.50 44.59
CA CYS A 487 -1.29 -11.86 46.01
C CYS A 487 -2.60 -11.94 46.84
N GLY A 488 -3.74 -12.23 46.19
CA GLY A 488 -5.03 -12.39 46.86
C GLY A 488 -5.72 -11.09 47.29
N LEU A 489 -5.32 -9.94 46.74
CA LEU A 489 -5.94 -8.62 47.05
C LEU A 489 -7.47 -8.61 46.81
N LEU A 490 -7.94 -9.43 45.88
CA LEU A 490 -9.36 -9.70 45.63
C LEU A 490 -9.56 -11.22 45.64
N SER A 491 -10.23 -11.74 46.68
CA SER A 491 -10.57 -13.17 46.78
C SER A 491 -11.49 -13.65 45.64
N GLN A 492 -12.09 -12.71 44.90
CA GLN A 492 -12.98 -12.92 43.76
C GLN A 492 -12.34 -12.53 42.42
N ALA A 493 -11.00 -12.43 42.34
CA ALA A 493 -10.32 -12.17 41.07
C ALA A 493 -10.57 -13.31 40.07
N LEU A 494 -10.92 -12.95 38.84
CA LEU A 494 -11.21 -13.87 37.75
C LEU A 494 -9.97 -13.99 36.85
N GLY A 495 -9.30 -15.14 36.91
CA GLY A 495 -8.20 -15.47 36.00
C GLY A 495 -8.75 -15.78 34.61
N PHE A 496 -8.01 -15.40 33.57
CA PHE A 496 -8.41 -15.62 32.17
C PHE A 496 -7.19 -15.84 31.28
N ASN A 497 -7.40 -16.52 30.16
CA ASN A 497 -6.35 -16.78 29.17
C ASN A 497 -6.57 -15.95 27.90
N PHE A 498 -5.50 -15.78 27.15
CA PHE A 498 -5.46 -15.16 25.84
C PHE A 498 -6.53 -15.74 24.90
N GLY A 499 -7.32 -14.86 24.32
CA GLY A 499 -8.40 -15.21 23.40
C GLY A 499 -9.74 -15.50 24.06
N GLU A 500 -9.81 -15.64 25.39
CA GLU A 500 -11.09 -15.78 26.10
C GLU A 500 -11.91 -14.50 26.01
N VAL A 501 -13.23 -14.65 25.94
CA VAL A 501 -14.17 -13.53 25.90
C VAL A 501 -14.73 -13.32 27.29
N LEU A 502 -14.64 -12.07 27.78
CA LEU A 502 -15.07 -11.64 29.09
C LEU A 502 -16.24 -10.68 28.93
N HIS A 503 -17.34 -10.96 29.60
CA HIS A 503 -18.49 -10.06 29.72
C HIS A 503 -18.25 -9.12 30.90
N VAL A 504 -17.74 -7.93 30.63
CA VAL A 504 -17.56 -6.87 31.62
C VAL A 504 -18.94 -6.34 32.01
N THR A 505 -19.28 -6.47 33.28
CA THR A 505 -20.57 -6.05 33.85
C THR A 505 -20.51 -4.68 34.53
N ASP A 506 -19.33 -4.27 34.99
CA ASP A 506 -19.09 -2.98 35.62
C ASP A 506 -17.64 -2.54 35.36
N CYS A 507 -17.46 -1.31 34.88
CA CYS A 507 -16.16 -0.68 34.64
C CYS A 507 -15.99 0.64 35.40
N SER A 508 -16.82 0.86 36.44
CA SER A 508 -16.83 2.10 37.23
C SER A 508 -15.54 2.34 38.01
N ASP A 509 -14.81 1.28 38.34
CA ASP A 509 -13.51 1.35 39.00
C ASP A 509 -12.37 1.40 37.97
N GLU A 510 -11.48 2.38 38.14
CA GLU A 510 -10.39 2.68 37.21
C GLU A 510 -9.30 1.60 37.20
N GLU A 511 -9.20 0.77 38.22
CA GLU A 511 -8.18 -0.28 38.35
C GLU A 511 -8.75 -1.69 38.17
N TRP A 512 -10.01 -1.92 38.55
CA TRP A 512 -10.63 -3.24 38.56
C TRP A 512 -12.01 -3.25 37.93
N TRP A 513 -12.20 -4.02 36.87
CA TRP A 513 -13.52 -4.21 36.27
C TRP A 513 -14.17 -5.48 36.79
N THR A 514 -15.49 -5.47 36.95
CA THR A 514 -16.24 -6.68 37.30
C THR A 514 -16.69 -7.36 36.01
N ALA A 515 -16.32 -8.62 35.79
CA ALA A 515 -16.62 -9.35 34.57
C ALA A 515 -17.00 -10.83 34.81
N ARG A 516 -17.58 -11.47 33.80
CA ARG A 516 -17.81 -12.92 33.74
C ARG A 516 -17.07 -13.52 32.57
N ARG A 517 -16.57 -14.74 32.70
CA ARG A 517 -15.95 -15.45 31.56
C ARG A 517 -17.02 -16.11 30.71
N LEU A 518 -16.89 -16.05 29.39
CA LEU A 518 -17.76 -16.75 28.45
C LEU A 518 -17.13 -18.12 28.13
N GLY A 519 -17.79 -19.21 28.54
CA GLY A 519 -17.35 -20.58 28.26
C GLY A 519 -17.55 -20.99 26.79
N GLN A 520 -16.93 -22.11 26.40
CA GLN A 520 -16.90 -22.59 24.99
C GLN A 520 -18.28 -22.90 24.37
N GLN A 521 -19.33 -23.01 25.18
CA GLN A 521 -20.72 -23.22 24.73
C GLN A 521 -21.61 -21.98 24.91
N GLY A 522 -21.02 -20.80 25.17
CA GLY A 522 -21.76 -19.55 25.40
C GLY A 522 -22.36 -19.39 26.79
N GLN A 523 -22.06 -20.31 27.72
CA GLN A 523 -22.47 -20.18 29.13
C GLN A 523 -21.58 -19.14 29.83
N LEU A 524 -22.21 -18.22 30.57
CA LEU A 524 -21.50 -17.25 31.40
C LEU A 524 -21.09 -17.92 32.72
N GLU A 525 -19.79 -17.92 33.02
CA GLU A 525 -19.23 -18.42 34.27
C GLU A 525 -19.33 -17.37 35.40
N GLU A 526 -18.73 -17.71 36.54
CA GLU A 526 -18.79 -16.94 37.78
C GLU A 526 -18.26 -15.50 37.61
N LEU A 527 -18.94 -14.57 38.30
CA LEU A 527 -18.61 -13.15 38.32
C LEU A 527 -17.34 -12.92 39.15
N GLY A 528 -16.39 -12.18 38.62
CA GLY A 528 -15.19 -11.80 39.35
C GLY A 528 -14.51 -10.56 38.79
N TYR A 529 -13.42 -10.15 39.44
CA TYR A 529 -12.70 -8.93 39.09
C TYR A 529 -11.57 -9.21 38.11
N ILE A 530 -11.44 -8.36 37.09
CA ILE A 530 -10.38 -8.38 36.09
C ILE A 530 -9.64 -7.03 36.09
N PRO A 531 -8.34 -6.99 35.75
CA PRO A 531 -7.60 -5.74 35.62
C PRO A 531 -8.22 -4.82 34.56
N SER A 532 -8.32 -3.52 34.84
CA SER A 532 -8.74 -2.52 33.85
C SER A 532 -7.67 -2.31 32.77
N LYS A 533 -8.07 -1.67 31.66
CA LYS A 533 -7.13 -1.21 30.61
C LYS A 533 -6.03 -0.28 31.17
N HIS A 534 -6.37 0.57 32.14
CA HIS A 534 -5.42 1.49 32.76
C HIS A 534 -4.44 0.76 33.69
N ARG A 535 -4.91 -0.25 34.42
CA ARG A 535 -4.04 -1.09 35.26
C ARG A 535 -3.08 -1.93 34.43
N GLY A 536 -3.55 -2.53 33.34
CA GLY A 536 -2.72 -3.32 32.43
C GLY A 536 -1.66 -2.52 31.66
N THR A 537 -1.76 -1.19 31.64
CA THR A 537 -0.80 -0.30 30.96
C THR A 537 0.10 0.48 31.92
N ARG A 538 -0.08 0.33 33.24
CA ARG A 538 0.80 0.96 34.23
C ARG A 538 2.15 0.23 34.24
N PRO A 539 3.30 0.95 34.17
CA PRO A 539 4.57 0.33 34.46
C PRO A 539 4.56 -0.15 35.90
N ASN A 540 5.09 -1.35 36.18
CA ASN A 540 5.26 -1.86 37.54
C ASN A 540 6.14 -0.96 38.45
N PHE A 541 6.76 0.09 37.89
CA PHE A 541 7.62 1.06 38.59
C PHE A 541 7.35 2.51 38.11
N PRO A 542 6.22 3.13 38.49
CA PRO A 542 5.82 4.45 37.99
C PRO A 542 6.74 5.60 38.42
N ASP A 543 7.52 5.40 39.49
CA ASP A 543 8.50 6.38 39.97
C ASP A 543 9.83 6.31 39.22
N LYS A 544 10.10 5.20 38.52
CA LYS A 544 11.37 4.98 37.80
C LYS A 544 11.25 5.19 36.29
N PHE A 545 10.10 4.88 35.69
CA PHE A 545 9.91 4.94 34.24
C PHE A 545 8.85 5.95 33.83
N GLY A 546 8.99 6.51 32.63
CA GLY A 546 8.00 7.37 31.99
C GLY A 546 7.92 7.12 30.49
N SER A 547 6.77 7.45 29.91
CA SER A 547 6.58 7.47 28.45
C SER A 547 6.60 8.92 27.98
N CYS A 548 7.29 9.19 26.87
CA CYS A 548 7.28 10.52 26.30
C CYS A 548 6.05 10.75 25.42
N VAL A 549 5.61 12.00 25.30
CA VAL A 549 4.49 12.37 24.43
C VAL A 549 4.99 12.61 23.00
N PRO A 550 4.52 11.82 22.01
CA PRO A 550 4.91 11.98 20.61
C PRO A 550 4.20 13.16 19.95
N HIS A 551 4.62 13.54 18.75
CA HIS A 551 4.01 14.61 17.95
C HIS A 551 3.19 14.02 16.80
N THR A 552 2.16 14.74 16.36
CA THR A 552 1.43 14.42 15.14
C THR A 552 0.92 15.65 14.41
N THR A 553 0.85 15.60 13.08
CA THR A 553 0.14 16.61 12.27
C THR A 553 -1.36 16.33 12.13
N ARG A 554 -1.83 15.22 12.69
CA ARG A 554 -3.26 14.90 12.70
C ARG A 554 -3.99 15.90 13.61
N PRO A 555 -5.16 16.42 13.22
CA PRO A 555 -5.99 17.20 14.13
C PRO A 555 -6.32 16.43 15.41
N GLN A 556 -6.31 17.15 16.54
CA GLN A 556 -6.73 16.65 17.84
C GLN A 556 -8.19 16.20 17.80
N ARG A 557 -8.49 15.04 18.37
CA ARG A 557 -9.89 14.59 18.59
C ARG A 557 -10.40 15.11 19.92
N GLU A 558 -11.72 15.17 20.08
CA GLU A 558 -12.36 15.78 21.26
C GLU A 558 -11.97 15.14 22.60
N TYR A 559 -11.67 13.84 22.62
CA TYR A 559 -11.23 13.13 23.84
C TYR A 559 -9.72 13.16 24.08
N GLU A 560 -8.94 13.65 23.12
CA GLU A 560 -7.49 13.75 23.23
C GLU A 560 -7.10 15.09 23.85
N VAL A 561 -5.99 15.12 24.58
CA VAL A 561 -5.46 16.32 25.22
C VAL A 561 -4.07 16.58 24.68
N ASP A 562 -3.86 17.79 24.15
CA ASP A 562 -2.55 18.26 23.70
C ASP A 562 -1.54 18.24 24.85
N GLY A 563 -0.35 17.72 24.57
CA GLY A 563 0.70 17.51 25.56
C GLY A 563 0.50 16.34 26.51
N ARG A 564 -0.59 15.57 26.37
CA ARG A 564 -0.79 14.29 27.06
C ARG A 564 -0.80 13.11 26.09
N ASP A 565 -1.66 13.19 25.09
CA ASP A 565 -1.85 12.11 24.11
C ASP A 565 -0.87 12.28 22.94
N TYR A 566 -0.83 13.49 22.37
CA TYR A 566 0.16 13.94 21.39
C TYR A 566 0.46 15.42 21.60
N HIS A 567 1.58 15.88 21.05
CA HIS A 567 1.75 17.27 20.65
C HIS A 567 1.16 17.45 19.25
N PHE A 568 0.04 18.15 19.15
CA PHE A 568 -0.67 18.36 17.90
C PHE A 568 -0.06 19.54 17.13
N VAL A 569 0.66 19.24 16.05
CA VAL A 569 1.39 20.20 15.24
C VAL A 569 0.51 20.69 14.10
N SER A 570 0.20 21.99 14.07
CA SER A 570 -0.72 22.56 13.07
C SER A 570 -0.11 22.68 11.66
N SER A 571 1.21 22.85 11.54
CA SER A 571 1.90 22.94 10.24
C SER A 571 2.69 21.67 9.96
N ARG A 572 2.26 20.94 8.93
CA ARG A 572 2.97 19.78 8.43
C ARG A 572 4.35 20.17 7.90
N GLU A 573 4.45 21.29 7.20
CA GLU A 573 5.71 21.78 6.63
C GLU A 573 6.75 22.07 7.71
N GLN A 574 6.31 22.64 8.84
CA GLN A 574 7.19 22.88 9.98
C GLN A 574 7.67 21.55 10.59
N MET A 575 6.78 20.57 10.78
CA MET A 575 7.18 19.25 11.28
C MET A 575 8.15 18.54 10.32
N GLU A 576 7.94 18.63 9.01
CA GLU A 576 8.86 18.09 8.00
C GLU A 576 10.23 18.76 8.08
N LYS A 577 10.27 20.08 8.26
CA LYS A 577 11.52 20.84 8.46
C LYS A 577 12.24 20.40 9.73
N ASP A 578 11.51 20.20 10.82
CA ASP A 578 12.07 19.74 12.10
C ASP A 578 12.59 18.30 12.03
N ILE A 579 11.93 17.44 11.24
CA ILE A 579 12.43 16.10 10.92
C ILE A 579 13.75 16.19 10.13
N GLN A 580 13.81 17.07 9.12
CA GLN A 580 15.01 17.29 8.30
C GLN A 580 16.17 17.90 9.10
N SER A 581 15.88 18.73 10.09
CA SER A 581 16.89 19.33 10.97
C SER A 581 17.27 18.45 12.17
N HIS A 582 16.93 17.15 12.13
CA HIS A 582 17.27 16.17 13.18
C HIS A 582 16.71 16.47 14.57
N HIS A 583 15.58 17.18 14.67
CA HIS A 583 14.87 17.37 15.95
C HIS A 583 14.03 16.15 16.38
N PHE A 584 13.91 15.14 15.52
CA PHE A 584 13.17 13.90 15.75
C PHE A 584 14.09 12.68 15.80
N ILE A 585 13.88 11.80 16.78
CA ILE A 585 14.59 10.51 16.85
C ILE A 585 14.03 9.52 15.83
N GLU A 586 12.72 9.59 15.58
CA GLU A 586 12.01 8.77 14.62
C GLU A 586 10.73 9.47 14.21
N ALA A 587 10.40 9.37 12.92
CA ALA A 587 9.16 9.91 12.38
C ALA A 587 8.72 9.07 11.18
N GLY A 588 7.42 8.96 11.00
CA GLY A 588 6.79 8.22 9.92
C GLY A 588 5.48 8.89 9.49
N GLN A 589 4.97 8.46 8.35
CA GLN A 589 3.69 8.91 7.83
C GLN A 589 2.65 7.79 7.94
N TYR A 590 1.47 8.13 8.44
CA TYR A 590 0.32 7.24 8.50
C TYR A 590 -0.96 8.01 8.18
N ASN A 591 -1.77 7.48 7.25
CA ASN A 591 -3.00 8.13 6.76
C ASN A 591 -2.81 9.62 6.43
N SER A 592 -1.76 9.92 5.66
CA SER A 592 -1.40 11.30 5.23
C SER A 592 -1.03 12.27 6.36
N HIS A 593 -0.88 11.81 7.60
CA HIS A 593 -0.40 12.61 8.72
C HIS A 593 0.98 12.12 9.18
N LEU A 594 1.80 13.03 9.66
CA LEU A 594 3.09 12.70 10.24
C LEU A 594 2.92 12.35 11.71
N TYR A 595 3.72 11.42 12.18
CA TYR A 595 3.87 11.03 13.57
C TYR A 595 5.36 10.94 13.86
N GLY A 596 5.78 11.38 15.04
CA GLY A 596 7.19 11.26 15.41
C GLY A 596 7.47 11.53 16.87
N THR A 597 8.56 10.95 17.35
CA THR A 597 9.07 11.20 18.69
C THR A 597 10.19 12.22 18.61
N SER A 598 9.99 13.38 19.25
CA SER A 598 10.99 14.45 19.25
C SER A 598 12.11 14.13 20.25
N VAL A 599 13.32 14.62 19.98
CA VAL A 599 14.43 14.58 20.95
C VAL A 599 14.03 15.28 22.26
N GLN A 600 13.25 16.36 22.16
CA GLN A 600 12.80 17.14 23.31
C GLN A 600 11.80 16.36 24.18
N SER A 601 10.91 15.58 23.58
CA SER A 601 9.95 14.72 24.29
C SER A 601 10.69 13.70 25.17
N VAL A 602 11.75 13.10 24.65
CA VAL A 602 12.57 12.14 25.41
C VAL A 602 13.37 12.85 26.50
N ARG A 603 13.97 14.01 26.17
CA ARG A 603 14.71 14.83 27.13
C ARG A 603 13.87 15.24 28.32
N MET A 604 12.61 15.62 28.10
CA MET A 604 11.70 16.00 29.17
C MET A 604 11.54 14.87 30.21
N VAL A 605 11.34 13.63 29.76
CA VAL A 605 11.21 12.48 30.67
C VAL A 605 12.54 12.17 31.37
N ALA A 606 13.62 12.12 30.61
CA ALA A 606 14.94 11.73 31.11
C ALA A 606 15.54 12.76 32.09
N GLU A 607 15.57 14.03 31.71
CA GLU A 607 16.28 15.07 32.45
C GLU A 607 15.36 15.86 33.39
N GLN A 608 14.13 16.19 32.97
CA GLN A 608 13.25 17.05 33.78
C GLN A 608 12.44 16.25 34.79
N MET A 609 11.91 15.10 34.39
CA MET A 609 11.18 14.21 35.30
C MET A 609 12.11 13.27 36.10
N GLY A 610 13.37 13.13 35.68
CA GLY A 610 14.33 12.24 36.31
C GLY A 610 13.95 10.76 36.20
N LYS A 611 13.27 10.37 35.12
CA LYS A 611 12.77 9.00 34.90
C LYS A 611 13.42 8.38 33.67
N HIS A 612 13.51 7.05 33.64
CA HIS A 612 13.88 6.32 32.43
C HIS A 612 12.75 6.40 31.40
N CYS A 613 13.03 7.02 30.25
CA CYS A 613 12.09 7.05 29.14
C CYS A 613 12.08 5.68 28.44
N ILE A 614 10.93 4.98 28.42
CA ILE A 614 10.79 3.71 27.71
C ILE A 614 10.36 3.99 26.27
N LEU A 615 11.09 3.40 25.31
CA LEU A 615 10.86 3.58 23.88
C LEU A 615 11.04 2.25 23.15
N ASP A 616 10.11 1.92 22.25
CA ASP A 616 10.27 0.89 21.21
C ASP A 616 10.57 1.62 19.90
N VAL A 617 11.78 1.45 19.37
CA VAL A 617 12.32 2.25 18.27
C VAL A 617 13.22 1.43 17.35
N SER A 618 13.41 1.92 16.12
CA SER A 618 14.38 1.34 15.20
C SER A 618 15.84 1.56 15.64
N ALA A 619 16.77 0.72 15.17
CA ALA A 619 18.20 0.86 15.50
C ALA A 619 18.80 2.21 15.03
N ASN A 620 18.25 2.82 13.97
CA ASN A 620 18.64 4.16 13.54
C ASN A 620 18.26 5.25 14.56
N ALA A 621 17.14 5.08 15.26
CA ALA A 621 16.74 6.01 16.32
C ALA A 621 17.71 5.96 17.51
N VAL A 622 18.29 4.79 17.82
CA VAL A 622 19.35 4.65 18.85
C VAL A 622 20.55 5.53 18.52
N ARG A 623 21.03 5.52 17.26
CA ARG A 623 22.12 6.42 16.82
C ARG A 623 21.74 7.89 16.98
N ARG A 624 20.50 8.26 16.68
CA ARG A 624 20.03 9.66 16.86
C ARG A 624 19.95 10.05 18.34
N LEU A 625 19.52 9.15 19.22
CA LEU A 625 19.52 9.35 20.67
C LEU A 625 20.95 9.55 21.21
N GLN A 626 21.91 8.75 20.74
CA GLN A 626 23.34 8.91 21.07
C GLN A 626 23.91 10.24 20.56
N ALA A 627 23.60 10.61 19.31
CA ALA A 627 24.02 11.88 18.72
C ALA A 627 23.43 13.10 19.47
N ALA A 628 22.20 12.96 19.98
CA ALA A 628 21.53 13.94 20.82
C ALA A 628 22.04 13.98 22.28
N GLN A 629 23.06 13.18 22.61
CA GLN A 629 23.65 13.06 23.96
C GLN A 629 22.66 12.61 25.03
N LEU A 630 21.64 11.83 24.66
CA LEU A 630 20.67 11.25 25.59
C LEU A 630 21.08 9.87 26.13
N HIS A 631 22.23 9.34 25.66
CA HIS A 631 22.90 8.15 26.18
C HIS A 631 21.95 6.97 26.56
N PRO A 632 21.22 6.41 25.59
CA PRO A 632 20.21 5.38 25.87
C PRO A 632 20.84 4.07 26.34
N ILE A 633 20.14 3.35 27.22
CA ILE A 633 20.38 1.92 27.47
C ILE A 633 19.64 1.16 26.37
N ALA A 634 20.36 0.79 25.31
CA ALA A 634 19.77 0.16 24.14
C ALA A 634 19.82 -1.37 24.28
N VAL A 635 18.66 -2.01 24.50
CA VAL A 635 18.57 -3.46 24.67
C VAL A 635 17.98 -4.09 23.40
N PHE A 636 18.76 -4.93 22.72
CA PHE A 636 18.27 -5.70 21.58
C PHE A 636 17.70 -7.03 22.06
N ILE A 637 16.39 -7.21 21.87
CA ILE A 637 15.72 -8.49 22.17
C ILE A 637 15.88 -9.39 20.96
N ARG A 638 16.79 -10.36 21.08
CA ARG A 638 17.12 -11.33 20.04
C ARG A 638 16.21 -12.55 20.18
N PRO A 639 15.46 -12.92 19.11
CA PRO A 639 14.81 -14.21 19.08
C PRO A 639 15.84 -15.34 18.98
N ARG A 640 15.66 -16.39 19.77
CA ARG A 640 16.58 -17.54 19.83
C ARG A 640 16.54 -18.41 18.58
N SER A 641 15.32 -18.65 18.11
CA SER A 641 15.06 -19.47 16.94
C SER A 641 13.72 -19.13 16.33
N LEU A 642 13.45 -19.74 15.18
CA LEU A 642 12.17 -19.66 14.51
C LEU A 642 11.03 -20.20 15.41
N GLU A 643 11.29 -21.34 16.05
CA GLU A 643 10.36 -21.99 16.97
C GLU A 643 10.05 -21.09 18.17
N ASN A 644 11.07 -20.44 18.75
CA ASN A 644 10.88 -19.51 19.87
C ASN A 644 9.94 -18.35 19.49
N ILE A 645 10.03 -17.79 18.28
CA ILE A 645 9.11 -16.74 17.82
C ILE A 645 7.67 -17.27 17.70
N LEU A 646 7.52 -18.48 17.15
CA LEU A 646 6.20 -19.12 16.98
C LEU A 646 5.57 -19.49 18.32
N ASP A 647 6.36 -19.93 19.29
CA ASP A 647 5.90 -20.26 20.64
C ASP A 647 5.45 -19.00 21.40
N LEU A 648 6.23 -17.91 21.30
CA LEU A 648 5.90 -16.61 21.90
C LEU A 648 4.70 -15.94 21.21
N ASN A 649 4.50 -16.16 19.91
CA ASN A 649 3.39 -15.60 19.17
C ASN A 649 2.81 -16.59 18.16
N LYS A 650 1.91 -17.46 18.67
CA LYS A 650 1.22 -18.51 17.91
C LYS A 650 0.34 -18.01 16.76
N ARG A 651 0.13 -16.69 16.64
CA ARG A 651 -0.60 -16.08 15.52
C ARG A 651 0.28 -15.80 14.31
N LEU A 652 1.61 -15.80 14.48
CA LEU A 652 2.53 -15.62 13.36
C LEU A 652 2.56 -16.88 12.50
N THR A 653 2.57 -16.69 11.18
CA THR A 653 2.91 -17.79 10.27
C THR A 653 4.41 -18.07 10.36
N GLU A 654 4.82 -19.28 9.98
CA GLU A 654 6.24 -19.64 9.94
C GLU A 654 7.06 -18.66 9.07
N ASP A 655 6.49 -18.20 7.95
CA ASP A 655 7.15 -17.22 7.07
C ASP A 655 7.32 -15.86 7.74
N GLN A 656 6.33 -15.40 8.50
CA GLN A 656 6.44 -14.14 9.26
C GLN A 656 7.48 -14.26 10.37
N ALA A 657 7.51 -15.39 11.07
CA ALA A 657 8.50 -15.67 12.10
C ALA A 657 9.93 -15.75 11.50
N ARG A 658 10.08 -16.35 10.32
CA ARG A 658 11.36 -16.42 9.59
C ARG A 658 11.83 -15.05 9.14
N LYS A 659 10.94 -14.24 8.53
CA LYS A 659 11.21 -12.84 8.19
C LYS A 659 11.58 -12.02 9.43
N ALA A 660 10.98 -12.29 10.59
CA ALA A 660 11.35 -11.64 11.84
C ALA A 660 12.74 -12.07 12.34
N LEU A 661 13.07 -13.35 12.26
CA LEU A 661 14.40 -13.88 12.59
C LEU A 661 15.49 -13.32 11.66
N ASP A 662 15.26 -13.29 10.34
CA ASP A 662 16.19 -12.74 9.36
C ASP A 662 16.43 -11.24 9.60
N ARG A 663 15.36 -10.49 9.90
CA ARG A 663 15.47 -9.09 10.30
C ARG A 663 16.29 -8.92 11.58
N ALA A 664 16.09 -9.79 12.57
CA ALA A 664 16.85 -9.76 13.82
C ALA A 664 18.35 -10.01 13.58
N VAL A 665 18.70 -11.03 12.78
CA VAL A 665 20.09 -11.35 12.41
C VAL A 665 20.75 -10.16 11.70
N LYS A 666 20.04 -9.55 10.74
CA LYS A 666 20.55 -8.38 10.02
C LYS A 666 20.72 -7.17 10.94
N LEU A 667 19.74 -6.92 11.83
CA LEU A 667 19.79 -5.81 12.78
C LEU A 667 21.00 -5.95 13.73
N GLU A 668 21.25 -7.16 14.22
CA GLU A 668 22.44 -7.45 15.01
C GLU A 668 23.71 -7.19 14.21
N GLN A 669 23.83 -7.74 13.00
CA GLN A 669 25.03 -7.56 12.17
C GLN A 669 25.33 -6.08 11.87
N ASP A 670 24.31 -5.29 11.55
CA ASP A 670 24.46 -3.90 11.10
C ASP A 670 24.58 -2.90 12.27
N PHE A 671 24.11 -3.26 13.47
CA PHE A 671 23.97 -2.33 14.60
C PHE A 671 24.49 -2.87 15.94
N ILE A 672 25.26 -3.97 15.97
CA ILE A 672 25.78 -4.56 17.22
C ILE A 672 26.45 -3.54 18.15
N GLU A 673 27.20 -2.58 17.58
CA GLU A 673 27.89 -1.52 18.31
C GLU A 673 26.95 -0.49 18.99
N CYS A 674 25.69 -0.43 18.55
CA CYS A 674 24.70 0.51 19.08
C CYS A 674 24.00 -0.01 20.33
N PHE A 675 24.05 -1.33 20.58
CA PHE A 675 23.33 -1.95 21.69
C PHE A 675 24.19 -2.01 22.95
N SER A 676 23.60 -1.66 24.09
CA SER A 676 24.18 -1.84 25.42
C SER A 676 24.18 -3.30 25.83
N ALA A 677 23.14 -4.05 25.43
CA ALA A 677 23.03 -5.48 25.68
C ALA A 677 22.18 -6.18 24.60
N ILE A 678 22.46 -7.47 24.40
CA ILE A 678 21.61 -8.38 23.65
C ILE A 678 20.99 -9.35 24.65
N VAL A 679 19.66 -9.45 24.64
CA VAL A 679 18.89 -10.34 25.52
C VAL A 679 18.20 -11.38 24.67
N GLU A 680 18.31 -12.64 25.08
CA GLU A 680 17.70 -13.80 24.44
C GLU A 680 17.12 -14.70 25.53
N GLY A 681 15.88 -15.17 25.38
CA GLY A 681 15.20 -16.01 26.36
C GLY A 681 14.11 -16.88 25.75
N GLU A 682 13.76 -17.97 26.43
CA GLU A 682 12.75 -18.93 25.97
C GLU A 682 11.31 -18.45 26.24
N SER A 683 11.12 -17.60 27.25
CA SER A 683 9.82 -17.07 27.67
C SER A 683 9.85 -15.55 27.84
N PHE A 684 8.67 -14.92 27.78
CA PHE A 684 8.53 -13.48 28.07
C PHE A 684 9.04 -13.12 29.47
N GLU A 685 8.86 -14.00 30.45
CA GLU A 685 9.25 -13.74 31.82
C GLU A 685 10.78 -13.77 32.01
N GLU A 686 11.47 -14.69 31.34
CA GLU A 686 12.94 -14.71 31.31
C GLU A 686 13.50 -13.46 30.65
N VAL A 687 13.00 -13.11 29.45
CA VAL A 687 13.39 -11.90 28.74
C VAL A 687 13.16 -10.65 29.60
N TYR A 688 12.02 -10.57 30.29
CA TYR A 688 11.70 -9.48 31.21
C TYR A 688 12.74 -9.35 32.33
N HIS A 689 13.08 -10.45 33.01
CA HIS A 689 14.06 -10.43 34.10
C HIS A 689 15.46 -10.04 33.62
N MET A 690 15.86 -10.51 32.43
CA MET A 690 17.14 -10.13 31.83
C MET A 690 17.18 -8.65 31.44
N VAL A 691 16.14 -8.14 30.77
CA VAL A 691 16.03 -6.71 30.43
C VAL A 691 16.06 -5.85 31.69
N LYS A 692 15.32 -6.25 32.73
CA LYS A 692 15.32 -5.56 34.03
C LYS A 692 16.73 -5.51 34.64
N THR A 693 17.44 -6.63 34.64
CA THR A 693 18.82 -6.71 35.17
C THR A 693 19.76 -5.77 34.41
N VAL A 694 19.69 -5.78 33.07
CA VAL A 694 20.49 -4.86 32.23
C VAL A 694 20.19 -3.40 32.58
N ILE A 695 18.91 -3.04 32.73
CA ILE A 695 18.54 -1.67 33.11
C ILE A 695 19.11 -1.34 34.50
N GLU A 696 18.98 -2.22 35.49
CA GLU A 696 19.50 -1.98 36.85
C GLU A 696 21.03 -1.80 36.87
N GLU A 697 21.76 -2.60 36.11
CA GLU A 697 23.24 -2.52 36.00
C GLU A 697 23.69 -1.24 35.28
N GLN A 698 22.99 -0.84 34.21
CA GLN A 698 23.35 0.31 33.38
C GLN A 698 22.78 1.64 33.90
N SER A 699 21.89 1.62 34.89
CA SER A 699 21.31 2.83 35.52
C SER A 699 22.15 3.38 36.68
N GLY A 700 23.40 2.94 36.81
CA GLY A 700 24.34 3.42 37.82
C GLY A 700 24.74 4.89 37.64
N PRO A 701 25.47 5.47 38.60
CA PRO A 701 25.95 6.87 38.52
C PRO A 701 27.00 7.10 37.41
N TYR A 702 27.50 6.03 36.80
CA TYR A 702 28.48 6.08 35.73
C TYR A 702 27.95 5.27 34.55
N ILE A 703 28.12 5.81 33.35
CA ILE A 703 27.74 5.16 32.10
C ILE A 703 28.98 5.01 31.21
N TRP A 704 29.06 3.89 30.49
CA TRP A 704 30.07 3.70 29.46
C TRP A 704 29.59 4.37 28.17
N ILE A 705 30.31 5.40 27.74
CA ILE A 705 30.04 6.08 26.46
C ILE A 705 31.12 5.73 25.45
N GLN A 706 30.73 5.58 24.19
CA GLN A 706 31.68 5.36 23.11
C GLN A 706 32.56 6.60 22.96
N SER A 707 33.89 6.41 23.07
CA SER A 707 34.86 7.50 22.88
C SER A 707 34.73 8.08 21.47
N ARG A 708 34.70 9.40 21.35
CA ARG A 708 34.70 10.10 20.04
C ARG A 708 36.04 9.98 19.32
N GLU A 709 37.10 9.66 20.06
CA GLU A 709 38.44 9.49 19.54
C GLU A 709 38.77 7.99 19.50
N ARG A 710 39.21 7.50 18.33
CA ARG A 710 39.87 6.19 18.23
C ARG A 710 41.20 6.30 18.97
N LEU A 711 41.31 5.60 20.09
CA LEU A 711 42.53 5.45 20.87
C LEU A 711 43.63 4.75 20.05
#